data_AF-A0A133ZAG8-F1
#
_entry.id   AF-A0A133ZAG8-F1
#
_cell.length_a   1.000
_cell.length_b   1.000
_cell.length_c   1.000
_cell.angle_alpha   90.00
_cell.angle_beta   90.00
_cell.angle_gamma   90.00
#
_symmetry.space_group_name_H-M   'P 1'
#
loop_
_entity.id
_entity.type
_entity.pdbx_description
1 polymer ?
#
loop_
_entity_poly.entity_id
_entity_poly.type
_entity_poly.pdbx_seq_one_letter_code
_entity_poly.pdbx_strand_id
1 'polypeptide(L)'
;MYCTRKAIPRCISAVLAILCLAALALSVHVVPAFAAHDIAGTDRANQTVIHVNATTGDDAYDGTEAHPYKTLQAAITNAPDGTCLTIHGEQKVSSKITISKSLTLVAGDAQAKLVQEGNNGALEFNAADKTLTVGDAQAANANAAQASSAPVLTIEKLSLKVTAGRFEMYDGVKFVGPDDAAVLFQGKQAKGAVYGGTVTTDSTLAKPRYAFSLTDGAHIDAVRGGVFSVGASAISVVGEGSTIDEISGGTFKNNKPQPLVSGSSCIYVANGGHIKKISGGTFESVWDAALDVRDGGWVDEISGGSFNATPDVAYHKYEKSGGWWRYHYFSGVLVYVTPGANNLKNKTGIGTISGGTFNGVHSIFTVGRNDLGAEKNGEATIDKITGGTFSSTAIPDLPKDAVLSMSALFFGQVSKIDTIEGGNFTTDAGTALTLEGDFNFQETVPEIGEIKGGAFTSSRGTAVVVNQGHVKKISAGTFESTGNGYAVEVSMRRGSIDEISGGTYKGTQGVIKCESGSIGKISNGIFYTKNDTANENFDKAAALNNHSQNALLLEPELSTTQVDKGQGRYFAHLREDQWWVHTKIGQNLTMPQYTGLDGTKKDYVFSGYNYIFPFKNPSASDAYDNAYRFFKVLFIKSDKSLGAIDRKDNDYYDASEGFDTTPHTIYALEKKYDTTGDMLDNDYRYLKKQATLSYDANFPSGANGSGDVPQTPKEIKAFNYSYLENTVSFKNNEPAESLFEVKSNSKKLAVEGYEFIGWNTKADGSGIWLKPDTYVAMPAYNVTLYAQWKQTTPPTPPTPPTPPTPPAPPTPPTPPTPPTPPAPPAPLPTPRELTPLTPAITKPQAGTSQSAPEQQKLTGNSEAPGHIHSAVIPKTRDNVGMFMIAAFGFMATGLYILRKQYNRVKGL
;
A
#
# COMPACT_ATOMS: atom_id res chain seq x y z
N MET A 1 38.86 -29.63 -5.60
CA MET A 1 37.44 -29.23 -5.51
C MET A 1 37.05 -29.28 -4.04
N TYR A 2 36.51 -28.22 -3.43
CA TYR A 2 35.20 -27.56 -3.65
C TYR A 2 34.00 -28.40 -3.23
N CYS A 3 33.12 -27.84 -2.40
CA CYS A 3 31.95 -28.52 -1.84
C CYS A 3 30.82 -27.52 -1.46
N THR A 4 29.59 -28.04 -1.45
CA THR A 4 28.36 -27.51 -0.79
C THR A 4 27.50 -26.41 -1.47
N ARG A 5 26.19 -26.46 -1.09
CA ARG A 5 25.13 -25.42 -1.13
C ARG A 5 24.55 -24.95 -2.48
N LYS A 6 23.36 -25.49 -2.83
CA LYS A 6 22.03 -24.82 -2.74
C LYS A 6 20.93 -25.64 -3.44
N ALA A 7 19.85 -26.02 -2.73
CA ALA A 7 18.65 -26.64 -3.33
C ALA A 7 17.38 -26.57 -2.45
N ILE A 8 17.02 -25.40 -1.91
CA ILE A 8 15.69 -25.17 -1.30
C ILE A 8 14.97 -24.04 -2.05
N PRO A 9 14.23 -24.36 -3.14
CA PRO A 9 13.10 -23.51 -3.52
C PRO A 9 11.89 -24.25 -4.14
N ARG A 10 11.80 -25.60 -4.05
CA ARG A 10 10.74 -26.36 -4.76
C ARG A 10 9.54 -26.85 -3.92
N CYS A 11 9.67 -26.95 -2.60
CA CYS A 11 8.53 -27.31 -1.74
C CYS A 11 7.56 -26.13 -1.54
N ILE A 12 8.07 -24.90 -1.48
CA ILE A 12 7.27 -23.70 -1.20
C ILE A 12 6.24 -23.44 -2.30
N SER A 13 6.62 -23.53 -3.58
CA SER A 13 5.68 -23.36 -4.70
C SER A 13 4.58 -24.42 -4.75
N ALA A 14 4.87 -25.66 -4.33
CA ALA A 14 3.85 -26.71 -4.23
C ALA A 14 2.87 -26.44 -3.08
N VAL A 15 3.38 -26.01 -1.92
CA VAL A 15 2.55 -25.63 -0.77
C VAL A 15 1.70 -24.39 -1.08
N LEU A 16 2.25 -23.38 -1.76
CA LEU A 16 1.45 -22.24 -2.24
C LEU A 16 0.41 -22.63 -3.30
N ALA A 17 0.74 -23.52 -4.24
CA ALA A 17 -0.25 -24.00 -5.21
C ALA A 17 -1.40 -24.77 -4.53
N ILE A 18 -1.09 -25.58 -3.50
CA ILE A 18 -2.09 -26.28 -2.69
C ILE A 18 -2.91 -25.31 -1.82
N LEU A 19 -2.29 -24.25 -1.27
CA LEU A 19 -3.00 -23.19 -0.54
C LEU A 19 -3.90 -22.34 -1.46
N CYS A 20 -3.46 -22.04 -2.70
CA CYS A 20 -4.31 -21.37 -3.69
C CYS A 20 -5.46 -22.27 -4.16
N LEU A 21 -5.23 -23.58 -4.33
CA LEU A 21 -6.30 -24.55 -4.60
C LEU A 21 -7.26 -24.70 -3.41
N ALA A 22 -6.78 -24.61 -2.17
CA ALA A 22 -7.63 -24.56 -0.98
C ALA A 22 -8.44 -23.26 -0.92
N ALA A 23 -7.85 -22.10 -1.27
CA ALA A 23 -8.55 -20.82 -1.36
C ALA A 23 -9.63 -20.81 -2.47
N LEU A 24 -9.34 -21.43 -3.62
CA LEU A 24 -10.33 -21.65 -4.69
C LEU A 24 -11.41 -22.67 -4.28
N ALA A 25 -11.07 -23.73 -3.55
CA ALA A 25 -12.06 -24.65 -2.98
C ALA A 25 -12.96 -23.97 -1.92
N LEU A 26 -12.44 -23.00 -1.17
CA LEU A 26 -13.20 -22.14 -0.25
C LEU A 26 -14.11 -21.11 -0.95
N SER A 27 -14.05 -21.00 -2.29
CA SER A 27 -15.04 -20.25 -3.09
C SER A 27 -16.22 -21.11 -3.59
N VAL A 28 -16.25 -22.41 -3.28
CA VAL A 28 -17.51 -23.18 -3.28
C VAL A 28 -18.41 -22.61 -2.19
N HIS A 29 -19.70 -22.43 -2.48
CA HIS A 29 -20.66 -21.76 -1.59
C HIS A 29 -20.89 -22.50 -0.28
N VAL A 30 -20.02 -22.27 0.71
CA VAL A 30 -20.35 -22.49 2.12
C VAL A 30 -21.29 -21.36 2.53
N VAL A 31 -22.59 -21.56 2.32
CA VAL A 31 -23.61 -20.83 3.08
C VAL A 31 -23.29 -21.10 4.55
N PRO A 32 -22.95 -20.10 5.37
CA PRO A 32 -22.67 -20.34 6.76
C PRO A 32 -23.95 -20.89 7.41
N ALA A 33 -23.85 -22.02 8.08
CA ALA A 33 -24.92 -22.50 8.94
C ALA A 33 -25.07 -21.48 10.08
N PHE A 34 -26.00 -20.55 9.92
CA PHE A 34 -26.25 -19.50 10.91
C PHE A 34 -26.56 -20.17 12.25
N ALA A 35 -25.93 -19.68 13.32
CA ALA A 35 -26.22 -20.14 14.66
C ALA A 35 -27.71 -19.97 14.93
N ALA A 36 -28.37 -21.04 15.41
CA ALA A 36 -29.78 -21.02 15.72
C ALA A 36 -30.08 -19.85 16.66
N HIS A 37 -30.88 -18.90 16.20
CA HIS A 37 -31.37 -17.82 17.04
C HIS A 37 -32.35 -18.42 18.05
N ASP A 38 -32.29 -18.01 19.33
CA ASP A 38 -33.41 -18.23 20.25
C ASP A 38 -34.68 -17.60 19.67
N ILE A 39 -35.50 -18.41 18.99
CA ILE A 39 -36.77 -17.96 18.41
C ILE A 39 -37.72 -17.68 19.57
N ALA A 40 -37.90 -16.39 19.87
CA ALA A 40 -38.61 -15.90 21.04
C ALA A 40 -40.13 -16.08 20.94
N GLY A 41 -40.59 -17.34 21.04
CA GLY A 41 -41.95 -17.67 21.47
C GLY A 41 -43.05 -17.72 20.39
N THR A 42 -42.95 -18.67 19.46
CA THR A 42 -44.14 -19.23 18.76
C THR A 42 -44.15 -20.76 18.83
N ASP A 43 -44.56 -21.28 19.98
CA ASP A 43 -44.95 -22.69 20.10
C ASP A 43 -46.34 -22.89 19.46
N ARG A 44 -46.36 -23.43 18.24
CA ARG A 44 -47.60 -23.79 17.53
C ARG A 44 -48.52 -24.72 18.33
N ALA A 45 -47.99 -25.54 19.25
CA ALA A 45 -48.82 -26.48 20.01
C ALA A 45 -49.85 -25.79 20.92
N ASN A 46 -49.69 -24.49 21.18
CA ASN A 46 -50.57 -23.69 22.01
C ASN A 46 -51.23 -22.49 21.27
N GLN A 47 -51.02 -22.33 19.95
CA GLN A 47 -51.72 -21.32 19.16
C GLN A 47 -53.08 -21.83 18.66
N THR A 48 -54.10 -20.96 18.66
CA THR A 48 -55.31 -21.18 17.86
C THR A 48 -54.94 -21.24 16.38
N VAL A 49 -55.41 -22.27 15.67
CA VAL A 49 -55.23 -22.41 14.22
C VAL A 49 -56.59 -22.22 13.54
N ILE A 50 -56.63 -21.40 12.49
CA ILE A 50 -57.80 -21.16 11.65
C ILE A 50 -57.44 -21.40 10.19
N HIS A 51 -58.28 -22.14 9.48
CA HIS A 51 -58.09 -22.53 8.09
C HIS A 51 -58.91 -21.62 7.16
N VAL A 52 -58.34 -21.26 6.00
CA VAL A 52 -58.99 -20.42 4.99
C VAL A 52 -58.93 -21.11 3.62
N ASN A 53 -60.07 -21.41 3.01
CA ASN A 53 -60.17 -22.11 1.72
C ASN A 53 -61.35 -21.57 0.89
N ALA A 54 -61.07 -20.93 -0.25
CA ALA A 54 -62.08 -20.29 -1.08
C ALA A 54 -63.00 -21.27 -1.84
N THR A 55 -62.60 -22.55 -1.94
CA THR A 55 -63.32 -23.61 -2.65
C THR A 55 -64.25 -24.40 -1.73
N THR A 56 -63.80 -24.73 -0.50
CA THR A 56 -64.55 -25.55 0.45
C THR A 56 -65.17 -24.78 1.62
N GLY A 57 -64.75 -23.53 1.84
CA GLY A 57 -65.18 -22.74 2.99
C GLY A 57 -66.47 -21.95 2.79
N ASP A 58 -67.04 -21.55 3.93
CA ASP A 58 -68.11 -20.55 4.06
C ASP A 58 -67.69 -19.50 5.10
N ASP A 59 -68.13 -18.25 4.96
CA ASP A 59 -67.79 -17.19 5.92
C ASP A 59 -68.65 -17.24 7.19
N ALA A 60 -69.69 -18.10 7.21
CA ALA A 60 -70.47 -18.45 8.40
C ALA A 60 -69.88 -19.62 9.23
N TYR A 61 -68.75 -20.20 8.83
CA TYR A 61 -68.11 -21.32 9.54
C TYR A 61 -67.26 -20.89 10.75
N ASP A 62 -66.72 -21.86 11.49
CA ASP A 62 -65.91 -21.64 12.71
C ASP A 62 -64.39 -21.52 12.46
N GLY A 63 -63.94 -21.81 11.23
CA GLY A 63 -62.54 -21.76 10.84
C GLY A 63 -61.74 -23.03 11.13
N THR A 64 -62.37 -24.11 11.58
CA THR A 64 -61.72 -25.43 11.71
C THR A 64 -61.30 -26.01 10.36
N GLU A 65 -60.41 -27.00 10.34
CA GLU A 65 -60.00 -27.69 9.09
C GLU A 65 -61.18 -28.30 8.32
N ALA A 66 -62.20 -28.78 9.04
CA ALA A 66 -63.44 -29.32 8.46
C ALA A 66 -64.42 -28.23 7.98
N HIS A 67 -64.37 -27.04 8.58
CA HIS A 67 -65.24 -25.90 8.26
C HIS A 67 -64.41 -24.60 8.14
N PRO A 68 -63.57 -24.48 7.09
CA PRO A 68 -62.67 -23.34 6.92
C PRO A 68 -63.43 -22.07 6.53
N TYR A 69 -62.89 -20.89 6.84
CA TYR A 69 -63.42 -19.63 6.32
C TYR A 69 -63.25 -19.57 4.80
N LYS A 70 -64.21 -18.96 4.10
CA LYS A 70 -64.14 -18.79 2.65
C LYS A 70 -63.17 -17.69 2.25
N THR A 71 -63.17 -16.59 2.99
CA THR A 71 -62.38 -15.40 2.70
C THR A 71 -61.37 -15.07 3.81
N LEU A 72 -60.21 -14.57 3.40
CA LEU A 72 -59.18 -14.05 4.31
C LEU A 72 -59.71 -12.92 5.21
N GLN A 73 -60.65 -12.10 4.71
CA GLN A 73 -61.27 -11.02 5.49
C GLN A 73 -62.12 -11.59 6.65
N ALA A 74 -62.96 -12.59 6.41
CA ALA A 74 -63.75 -13.21 7.49
C ALA A 74 -62.84 -13.86 8.54
N ALA A 75 -61.81 -14.60 8.10
CA ALA A 75 -60.83 -15.21 8.98
C ALA A 75 -60.13 -14.18 9.90
N ILE A 76 -59.57 -13.10 9.34
CA ILE A 76 -58.91 -12.03 10.13
C ILE A 76 -59.88 -11.31 11.08
N THR A 77 -61.13 -11.14 10.65
CA THR A 77 -62.18 -10.48 11.46
C THR A 77 -62.51 -11.32 12.70
N ASN A 78 -62.74 -12.61 12.53
CA ASN A 78 -63.17 -13.53 13.59
C ASN A 78 -62.02 -14.08 14.45
N ALA A 79 -60.80 -14.17 13.91
CA ALA A 79 -59.64 -14.74 14.60
C ALA A 79 -59.34 -14.07 15.95
N PRO A 80 -59.08 -14.83 17.03
CA PRO A 80 -58.47 -14.32 18.26
C PRO A 80 -57.10 -13.64 18.03
N ASP A 81 -56.67 -12.82 18.98
CA ASP A 81 -55.32 -12.24 19.00
C ASP A 81 -54.27 -13.34 19.23
N GLY A 82 -53.24 -13.41 18.38
CA GLY A 82 -52.20 -14.46 18.40
C GLY A 82 -52.49 -15.71 17.56
N THR A 83 -53.56 -15.71 16.75
CA THR A 83 -53.99 -16.86 15.92
C THR A 83 -53.06 -17.12 14.72
N CYS A 84 -52.82 -18.40 14.41
CA CYS A 84 -52.19 -18.84 13.17
C CYS A 84 -53.26 -19.06 12.08
N LEU A 85 -53.17 -18.33 10.96
CA LEU A 85 -54.03 -18.49 9.79
C LEU A 85 -53.32 -19.36 8.74
N THR A 86 -53.90 -20.53 8.50
CA THR A 86 -53.43 -21.53 7.53
C THR A 86 -54.19 -21.34 6.22
N ILE A 87 -53.48 -20.90 5.18
CA ILE A 87 -54.05 -20.58 3.87
C ILE A 87 -54.02 -21.82 2.98
N HIS A 88 -55.17 -22.17 2.40
CA HIS A 88 -55.31 -23.28 1.45
C HIS A 88 -55.79 -22.77 0.08
N GLY A 89 -55.14 -23.21 -0.99
CA GLY A 89 -55.42 -22.76 -2.36
C GLY A 89 -55.25 -21.26 -2.61
N GLU A 90 -55.86 -20.76 -3.69
CA GLU A 90 -55.84 -19.33 -4.05
C GLU A 90 -56.90 -18.54 -3.28
N GLN A 91 -56.44 -17.56 -2.49
CA GLN A 91 -57.23 -16.54 -1.82
C GLN A 91 -57.11 -15.21 -2.56
N LYS A 92 -58.24 -14.63 -2.93
CA LYS A 92 -58.28 -13.33 -3.60
C LYS A 92 -58.54 -12.19 -2.63
N VAL A 93 -57.79 -11.10 -2.81
CA VAL A 93 -57.85 -9.89 -2.00
C VAL A 93 -58.27 -8.74 -2.91
N SER A 94 -59.58 -8.47 -2.96
CA SER A 94 -60.21 -7.50 -3.86
C SER A 94 -60.28 -6.07 -3.31
N SER A 95 -59.92 -5.88 -2.04
CA SER A 95 -59.90 -4.60 -1.34
C SER A 95 -58.85 -4.60 -0.23
N LYS A 96 -58.58 -3.44 0.36
CA LYS A 96 -57.62 -3.30 1.46
C LYS A 96 -58.13 -4.01 2.72
N ILE A 97 -57.37 -4.97 3.21
CA ILE A 97 -57.57 -5.63 4.51
C ILE A 97 -56.62 -4.98 5.53
N THR A 98 -57.17 -4.35 6.57
CA THR A 98 -56.37 -3.88 7.72
C THR A 98 -56.34 -4.96 8.81
N ILE A 99 -55.14 -5.40 9.17
CA ILE A 99 -54.85 -6.31 10.27
C ILE A 99 -54.54 -5.48 11.52
N SER A 100 -55.35 -5.68 12.57
CA SER A 100 -55.29 -4.94 13.84
C SER A 100 -55.03 -5.83 15.08
N LYS A 101 -54.57 -7.07 14.84
CA LYS A 101 -54.29 -8.11 15.85
C LYS A 101 -52.93 -8.74 15.56
N SER A 102 -52.31 -9.38 16.55
CA SER A 102 -51.20 -10.30 16.30
C SER A 102 -51.71 -11.52 15.54
N LEU A 103 -51.03 -11.92 14.46
CA LEU A 103 -51.39 -13.08 13.62
C LEU A 103 -50.14 -13.72 13.03
N THR A 104 -50.23 -15.00 12.69
CA THR A 104 -49.19 -15.75 11.95
C THR A 104 -49.78 -16.27 10.64
N LEU A 105 -49.29 -15.84 9.47
CA LEU A 105 -49.80 -16.27 8.16
C LEU A 105 -48.90 -17.35 7.53
N VAL A 106 -49.45 -18.53 7.25
CA VAL A 106 -48.71 -19.69 6.73
C VAL A 106 -49.46 -20.42 5.63
N ALA A 107 -48.74 -21.22 4.84
CA ALA A 107 -49.34 -22.11 3.85
C ALA A 107 -49.80 -23.43 4.49
N GLY A 108 -51.00 -23.87 4.15
CA GLY A 108 -51.51 -25.22 4.47
C GLY A 108 -51.24 -26.25 3.37
N ASP A 109 -51.11 -25.81 2.11
CA ASP A 109 -50.85 -26.67 0.96
C ASP A 109 -49.95 -26.01 -0.09
N ALA A 110 -49.50 -26.78 -1.08
CA ALA A 110 -48.59 -26.31 -2.13
C ALA A 110 -49.25 -25.38 -3.18
N GLN A 111 -50.54 -25.06 -3.05
CA GLN A 111 -51.27 -24.08 -3.85
C GLN A 111 -51.61 -22.81 -3.05
N ALA A 112 -51.21 -22.74 -1.77
CA ALA A 112 -51.51 -21.64 -0.84
C ALA A 112 -50.99 -20.29 -1.35
N LYS A 113 -51.93 -19.39 -1.68
CA LYS A 113 -51.61 -18.18 -2.43
C LYS A 113 -52.52 -17.02 -2.04
N LEU A 114 -51.97 -15.83 -1.85
CA LEU A 114 -52.71 -14.58 -1.72
C LEU A 114 -52.53 -13.77 -3.00
N VAL A 115 -53.62 -13.33 -3.63
CA VAL A 115 -53.59 -12.64 -4.93
C VAL A 115 -54.37 -11.33 -4.88
N GLN A 116 -53.78 -10.25 -5.38
CA GLN A 116 -54.48 -9.00 -5.59
C GLN A 116 -55.55 -9.16 -6.69
N GLU A 117 -56.81 -8.83 -6.38
CA GLU A 117 -57.89 -8.79 -7.38
C GLU A 117 -58.35 -7.35 -7.64
N GLY A 118 -58.23 -6.91 -8.90
CA GLY A 118 -58.41 -5.49 -9.24
C GLY A 118 -57.36 -4.58 -8.57
N ASN A 119 -57.59 -3.28 -8.64
CA ASN A 119 -56.57 -2.28 -8.31
C ASN A 119 -56.49 -1.92 -6.81
N ASN A 120 -57.41 -2.44 -5.97
CA ASN A 120 -57.61 -1.98 -4.59
C ASN A 120 -57.20 -3.01 -3.53
N GLY A 121 -56.76 -4.21 -3.92
CA GLY A 121 -56.28 -5.22 -2.98
C GLY A 121 -54.97 -4.80 -2.31
N ALA A 122 -54.92 -4.85 -0.98
CA ALA A 122 -53.72 -4.57 -0.18
C ALA A 122 -53.83 -5.22 1.20
N LEU A 123 -52.69 -5.51 1.84
CA LEU A 123 -52.63 -5.82 3.27
C LEU A 123 -52.01 -4.64 4.01
N GLU A 124 -52.63 -4.19 5.11
CA GLU A 124 -52.06 -3.18 6.00
C GLU A 124 -52.03 -3.68 7.44
N PHE A 125 -50.85 -3.82 8.02
CA PHE A 125 -50.68 -4.07 9.45
C PHE A 125 -50.59 -2.75 10.22
N ASN A 126 -51.54 -2.55 11.13
CA ASN A 126 -51.74 -1.29 11.84
C ASN A 126 -52.23 -1.56 13.27
N ALA A 127 -51.35 -2.11 14.10
CA ALA A 127 -51.59 -2.30 15.53
C ALA A 127 -50.29 -2.11 16.33
N ALA A 128 -50.21 -1.01 17.08
CA ALA A 128 -49.14 -0.81 18.06
C ALA A 128 -49.09 -1.99 19.05
N ASP A 129 -47.88 -2.36 19.45
CA ASP A 129 -47.60 -3.43 20.43
C ASP A 129 -48.15 -4.83 20.06
N LYS A 130 -48.36 -5.09 18.75
CA LYS A 130 -48.73 -6.40 18.17
C LYS A 130 -47.71 -6.86 17.13
N THR A 131 -47.74 -8.16 16.81
CA THR A 131 -46.83 -8.79 15.85
C THR A 131 -47.57 -9.52 14.73
N LEU A 132 -47.31 -9.15 13.47
CA LEU A 132 -47.71 -9.91 12.29
C LEU A 132 -46.52 -10.74 11.78
N THR A 133 -46.60 -12.05 11.93
CA THR A 133 -45.60 -12.99 11.41
C THR A 133 -46.07 -13.57 10.07
N VAL A 134 -45.18 -13.69 9.09
CA VAL A 134 -45.47 -14.31 7.78
C VAL A 134 -44.35 -15.27 7.40
N GLY A 135 -44.72 -16.48 6.97
CA GLY A 135 -43.80 -17.61 6.83
C GLY A 135 -43.76 -18.50 8.08
N ASP A 136 -43.02 -19.60 7.99
CA ASP A 136 -42.97 -20.64 9.00
C ASP A 136 -41.73 -20.49 9.90
N ALA A 137 -41.93 -19.89 11.08
CA ALA A 137 -40.88 -19.76 12.09
C ALA A 137 -40.35 -21.10 12.63
N GLN A 138 -41.09 -22.21 12.48
CA GLN A 138 -40.63 -23.53 12.92
C GLN A 138 -39.80 -24.26 11.86
N ALA A 139 -39.88 -23.86 10.58
CA ALA A 139 -38.96 -24.36 9.54
C ALA A 139 -37.49 -24.00 9.86
N ALA A 140 -37.24 -22.86 10.52
CA ALA A 140 -35.93 -22.44 10.99
C ALA A 140 -35.36 -23.30 12.15
N ASN A 141 -36.20 -24.09 12.84
CA ASN A 141 -35.80 -25.04 13.88
C ASN A 141 -35.77 -26.50 13.41
N ALA A 142 -36.12 -26.78 12.15
CA ALA A 142 -36.20 -28.12 11.60
C ALA A 142 -34.87 -28.57 10.94
N ASN A 143 -34.65 -29.88 10.87
CA ASN A 143 -33.57 -30.43 10.04
C ASN A 143 -33.80 -30.03 8.57
N ALA A 144 -32.74 -29.58 7.88
CA ALA A 144 -32.83 -28.98 6.54
C ALA A 144 -33.57 -29.83 5.48
N ALA A 145 -33.58 -31.16 5.63
CA ALA A 145 -34.32 -32.09 4.75
C ALA A 145 -35.86 -32.00 4.89
N GLN A 146 -36.40 -31.55 6.02
CA GLN A 146 -37.83 -31.27 6.16
C GLN A 146 -38.20 -29.89 5.63
N ALA A 147 -37.34 -28.89 5.84
CA ALA A 147 -37.57 -27.51 5.38
C ALA A 147 -37.80 -27.42 3.86
N SER A 148 -37.11 -28.22 3.04
CA SER A 148 -37.31 -28.23 1.58
C SER A 148 -38.59 -28.95 1.10
N SER A 149 -39.44 -29.42 2.01
CA SER A 149 -40.72 -30.10 1.71
C SER A 149 -41.95 -29.35 2.24
N ALA A 150 -41.75 -28.26 2.99
CA ALA A 150 -42.83 -27.43 3.51
C ALA A 150 -43.48 -26.61 2.36
N PRO A 151 -44.81 -26.38 2.41
CA PRO A 151 -45.49 -25.52 1.44
C PRO A 151 -45.08 -24.05 1.62
N VAL A 152 -45.07 -23.28 0.52
CA VAL A 152 -44.64 -21.87 0.50
C VAL A 152 -45.82 -20.95 0.19
N LEU A 153 -46.14 -20.05 1.11
CA LEU A 153 -47.21 -19.06 0.93
C LEU A 153 -46.80 -18.06 -0.15
N THR A 154 -47.46 -18.11 -1.30
CA THR A 154 -47.15 -17.22 -2.43
C THR A 154 -48.02 -15.97 -2.40
N ILE A 155 -47.42 -14.79 -2.27
CA ILE A 155 -48.12 -13.50 -2.25
C ILE A 155 -47.89 -12.82 -3.61
N GLU A 156 -48.87 -12.90 -4.50
CA GLU A 156 -48.79 -12.41 -5.88
C GLU A 156 -49.49 -11.06 -6.06
N LYS A 157 -48.77 -10.06 -6.60
CA LYS A 157 -49.21 -8.68 -6.89
C LYS A 157 -49.70 -7.85 -5.68
N LEU A 158 -49.87 -8.49 -4.53
CA LEU A 158 -50.36 -7.91 -3.29
C LEU A 158 -49.20 -7.35 -2.44
N SER A 159 -49.19 -6.04 -2.20
CA SER A 159 -48.23 -5.39 -1.31
C SER A 159 -48.66 -5.48 0.16
N LEU A 160 -47.71 -5.64 1.07
CA LEU A 160 -47.93 -5.56 2.52
C LEU A 160 -47.38 -4.25 3.08
N LYS A 161 -48.22 -3.45 3.73
CA LYS A 161 -47.83 -2.21 4.41
C LYS A 161 -47.82 -2.40 5.93
N VAL A 162 -46.83 -1.85 6.60
CA VAL A 162 -46.73 -1.78 8.07
C VAL A 162 -46.73 -0.31 8.48
N THR A 163 -47.71 0.12 9.27
CA THR A 163 -47.78 1.50 9.81
C THR A 163 -47.65 1.56 11.34
N ALA A 164 -48.04 0.49 12.04
CA ALA A 164 -47.84 0.34 13.47
C ALA A 164 -47.74 -1.15 13.85
N GLY A 165 -46.82 -1.47 14.75
CA GLY A 165 -46.57 -2.84 15.21
C GLY A 165 -45.27 -3.43 14.65
N ARG A 166 -45.01 -4.69 15.01
CA ARG A 166 -43.87 -5.48 14.52
C ARG A 166 -44.30 -6.41 13.39
N PHE A 167 -43.56 -6.41 12.29
CA PHE A 167 -43.70 -7.43 11.23
C PHE A 167 -42.49 -8.36 11.21
N GLU A 168 -42.71 -9.67 11.12
CA GLU A 168 -41.63 -10.66 11.07
C GLU A 168 -41.78 -11.58 9.85
N MET A 169 -40.69 -11.74 9.09
CA MET A 169 -40.64 -12.56 7.89
C MET A 169 -39.65 -13.72 8.05
N TYR A 170 -40.14 -14.94 7.89
CA TYR A 170 -39.37 -16.19 7.96
C TYR A 170 -39.35 -16.89 6.59
N ASP A 171 -38.66 -18.04 6.48
CA ASP A 171 -38.79 -18.91 5.31
C ASP A 171 -40.22 -19.46 5.16
N GLY A 172 -40.57 -19.99 3.98
CA GLY A 172 -41.95 -20.45 3.70
C GLY A 172 -42.92 -19.37 3.22
N VAL A 173 -42.45 -18.15 2.90
CA VAL A 173 -43.20 -17.14 2.14
C VAL A 173 -42.43 -16.66 0.90
N LYS A 174 -43.15 -16.41 -0.19
CA LYS A 174 -42.62 -15.88 -1.46
C LYS A 174 -43.49 -14.73 -1.99
N PHE A 175 -42.95 -13.52 -2.10
CA PHE A 175 -43.62 -12.41 -2.78
C PHE A 175 -43.26 -12.37 -4.27
N VAL A 176 -44.23 -12.09 -5.14
CA VAL A 176 -44.06 -12.02 -6.61
C VAL A 176 -44.89 -10.87 -7.19
N GLY A 177 -44.27 -9.93 -7.89
CA GLY A 177 -45.01 -8.94 -8.69
C GLY A 177 -45.75 -7.77 -8.02
N PRO A 178 -45.69 -7.44 -6.70
CA PRO A 178 -46.40 -6.28 -6.18
C PRO A 178 -45.97 -4.96 -6.80
N ASP A 179 -46.89 -4.01 -6.86
CA ASP A 179 -46.76 -2.80 -7.68
C ASP A 179 -45.57 -1.89 -7.33
N ASP A 180 -45.10 -1.94 -6.07
CA ASP A 180 -43.99 -1.11 -5.59
C ASP A 180 -43.01 -1.89 -4.69
N ALA A 181 -43.41 -2.16 -3.44
CA ALA A 181 -42.63 -2.93 -2.48
C ALA A 181 -43.36 -4.22 -2.09
N ALA A 182 -42.62 -5.31 -1.83
CA ALA A 182 -43.18 -6.49 -1.18
C ALA A 182 -43.64 -6.16 0.24
N VAL A 183 -42.77 -5.50 1.03
CA VAL A 183 -43.11 -4.94 2.34
C VAL A 183 -42.69 -3.46 2.44
N LEU A 184 -43.64 -2.60 2.78
CA LEU A 184 -43.43 -1.16 3.02
C LEU A 184 -43.64 -0.84 4.51
N PHE A 185 -42.58 -0.45 5.21
CA PHE A 185 -42.65 0.06 6.58
C PHE A 185 -42.71 1.59 6.53
N GLN A 186 -43.76 2.18 7.11
CA GLN A 186 -43.94 3.64 7.11
C GLN A 186 -44.29 4.15 8.51
N GLY A 187 -43.40 4.98 9.06
CA GLY A 187 -43.62 5.72 10.31
C GLY A 187 -42.98 5.08 11.53
N LYS A 188 -42.73 5.91 12.56
CA LYS A 188 -42.03 5.59 13.82
C LYS A 188 -42.60 4.44 14.68
N GLN A 189 -43.75 3.89 14.31
CA GLN A 189 -44.36 2.73 14.98
C GLN A 189 -44.27 1.44 14.14
N ALA A 190 -43.84 1.53 12.88
CA ALA A 190 -43.56 0.38 12.03
C ALA A 190 -42.18 -0.20 12.39
N LYS A 191 -42.17 -1.44 12.91
CA LYS A 191 -40.98 -2.19 13.30
C LYS A 191 -40.94 -3.53 12.57
N GLY A 192 -39.79 -4.19 12.49
CA GLY A 192 -39.75 -5.57 12.02
C GLY A 192 -38.41 -6.29 12.07
N ALA A 193 -38.42 -7.54 11.62
CA ALA A 193 -37.25 -8.38 11.47
C ALA A 193 -37.42 -9.36 10.30
N VAL A 194 -36.31 -9.68 9.62
CA VAL A 194 -36.28 -10.57 8.46
C VAL A 194 -35.27 -11.68 8.70
N TYR A 195 -35.76 -12.92 8.80
CA TYR A 195 -34.97 -14.11 9.08
C TYR A 195 -34.86 -15.05 7.88
N GLY A 196 -35.71 -14.88 6.86
CA GLY A 196 -35.70 -15.70 5.64
C GLY A 196 -36.71 -15.20 4.60
N GLY A 197 -37.16 -16.13 3.77
CA GLY A 197 -38.21 -15.90 2.76
C GLY A 197 -37.65 -15.47 1.40
N THR A 198 -38.56 -15.30 0.43
CA THR A 198 -38.20 -14.97 -0.96
C THR A 198 -38.99 -13.77 -1.49
N VAL A 199 -38.34 -12.90 -2.25
CA VAL A 199 -38.98 -11.91 -3.12
C VAL A 199 -38.40 -12.04 -4.53
N THR A 200 -39.25 -12.15 -5.54
CA THR A 200 -38.83 -12.33 -6.94
C THR A 200 -39.63 -11.44 -7.89
N THR A 201 -38.97 -10.91 -8.93
CA THR A 201 -39.64 -10.14 -9.98
C THR A 201 -40.63 -10.97 -10.81
N ASP A 202 -41.81 -10.43 -11.07
CA ASP A 202 -42.64 -10.85 -12.22
C ASP A 202 -41.86 -10.56 -13.51
N SER A 203 -41.67 -11.59 -14.34
CA SER A 203 -40.84 -11.54 -15.55
C SER A 203 -41.41 -10.68 -16.68
N THR A 204 -42.69 -10.28 -16.59
CA THR A 204 -43.36 -9.40 -17.55
C THR A 204 -43.39 -7.93 -17.11
N LEU A 205 -43.22 -7.66 -15.80
CA LEU A 205 -43.40 -6.33 -15.20
C LEU A 205 -42.16 -5.77 -14.50
N ALA A 206 -41.11 -6.57 -14.28
CA ALA A 206 -39.94 -6.21 -13.46
C ALA A 206 -40.30 -5.70 -12.04
N LYS A 207 -41.41 -6.20 -11.48
CA LYS A 207 -41.98 -5.80 -10.19
C LYS A 207 -41.85 -6.92 -9.15
N PRO A 208 -41.61 -6.63 -7.85
CA PRO A 208 -41.63 -5.30 -7.24
C PRO A 208 -40.34 -4.52 -7.47
N ARG A 209 -40.39 -3.20 -7.22
CA ARG A 209 -39.20 -2.33 -7.19
C ARG A 209 -38.34 -2.62 -5.95
N TYR A 210 -38.99 -2.87 -4.81
CA TYR A 210 -38.34 -3.09 -3.52
C TYR A 210 -38.77 -4.41 -2.87
N ALA A 211 -37.87 -5.07 -2.12
CA ALA A 211 -38.29 -6.11 -1.18
C ALA A 211 -38.73 -5.45 0.14
N PHE A 212 -37.87 -4.57 0.67
CA PHE A 212 -38.13 -3.80 1.87
C PHE A 212 -37.91 -2.31 1.60
N SER A 213 -38.89 -1.48 1.95
CA SER A 213 -38.80 -0.02 1.91
C SER A 213 -39.18 0.56 3.27
N LEU A 214 -38.32 1.41 3.84
CA LEU A 214 -38.47 2.01 5.16
C LEU A 214 -38.56 3.54 5.02
N THR A 215 -39.66 4.14 5.47
CA THR A 215 -39.86 5.60 5.47
C THR A 215 -40.34 6.15 6.82
N ASP A 216 -40.19 7.47 6.99
CA ASP A 216 -40.81 8.26 8.06
C ASP A 216 -40.43 7.82 9.49
N GLY A 217 -39.25 7.23 9.66
CA GLY A 217 -38.73 6.77 10.95
C GLY A 217 -39.02 5.30 11.27
N ALA A 218 -39.36 4.49 10.27
CA ALA A 218 -39.55 3.04 10.42
C ALA A 218 -38.25 2.29 10.78
N HIS A 219 -38.37 1.13 11.43
CA HIS A 219 -37.25 0.40 12.01
C HIS A 219 -37.24 -1.09 11.62
N ILE A 220 -36.05 -1.66 11.34
CA ILE A 220 -35.85 -3.11 11.27
C ILE A 220 -34.68 -3.51 12.18
N ASP A 221 -34.96 -4.40 13.13
CA ASP A 221 -33.98 -4.88 14.12
C ASP A 221 -32.84 -5.69 13.44
N ALA A 222 -33.19 -6.53 12.46
CA ALA A 222 -32.24 -7.42 11.78
C ALA A 222 -32.73 -7.90 10.41
N VAL A 223 -31.80 -8.11 9.48
CA VAL A 223 -31.97 -8.86 8.23
C VAL A 223 -30.87 -9.93 8.16
N ARG A 224 -31.24 -11.21 8.32
CA ARG A 224 -30.28 -12.31 8.52
C ARG A 224 -30.22 -13.36 7.41
N GLY A 225 -31.20 -13.39 6.52
CA GLY A 225 -31.33 -14.44 5.50
C GLY A 225 -32.39 -14.10 4.45
N GLY A 226 -32.64 -15.05 3.54
CA GLY A 226 -33.60 -14.92 2.44
C GLY A 226 -32.98 -14.56 1.08
N VAL A 227 -33.81 -14.55 0.04
CA VAL A 227 -33.40 -14.29 -1.36
C VAL A 227 -34.31 -13.23 -1.98
N PHE A 228 -33.72 -12.09 -2.35
CA PHE A 228 -34.44 -10.87 -2.71
C PHE A 228 -33.98 -10.36 -4.09
N SER A 229 -34.77 -10.63 -5.13
CA SER A 229 -34.49 -10.27 -6.51
C SER A 229 -35.61 -9.37 -7.05
N VAL A 230 -35.30 -8.08 -7.25
CA VAL A 230 -36.29 -6.99 -7.45
C VAL A 230 -35.88 -6.03 -8.57
N GLY A 231 -36.78 -5.15 -9.02
CA GLY A 231 -36.56 -4.26 -10.16
C GLY A 231 -35.80 -2.94 -9.91
N ALA A 232 -35.53 -2.56 -8.65
CA ALA A 232 -34.78 -1.34 -8.34
C ALA A 232 -33.76 -1.51 -7.20
N SER A 233 -34.22 -1.71 -5.96
CA SER A 233 -33.37 -1.83 -4.76
C SER A 233 -33.96 -2.85 -3.79
N ALA A 234 -33.21 -3.89 -3.42
CA ALA A 234 -33.72 -4.90 -2.51
C ALA A 234 -34.09 -4.30 -1.14
N ILE A 235 -33.24 -3.39 -0.65
CA ILE A 235 -33.49 -2.59 0.57
C ILE A 235 -33.42 -1.10 0.22
N SER A 236 -34.40 -0.33 0.66
CA SER A 236 -34.42 1.13 0.60
C SER A 236 -34.68 1.71 2.00
N VAL A 237 -33.73 2.48 2.53
CA VAL A 237 -33.80 3.12 3.86
C VAL A 237 -33.77 4.62 3.67
N VAL A 238 -34.92 5.29 3.78
CA VAL A 238 -35.05 6.70 3.41
C VAL A 238 -35.76 7.51 4.48
N GLY A 239 -35.23 8.70 4.77
CA GLY A 239 -35.85 9.67 5.68
C GLY A 239 -35.38 9.53 7.13
N GLU A 240 -35.51 10.64 7.85
CA GLU A 240 -34.98 10.85 9.20
C GLU A 240 -35.39 9.79 10.22
N GLY A 241 -34.40 9.04 10.70
CA GLY A 241 -34.57 7.99 11.70
C GLY A 241 -35.08 6.66 11.14
N SER A 242 -35.29 6.54 9.83
CA SER A 242 -35.53 5.25 9.18
C SER A 242 -34.26 4.40 9.34
N THR A 243 -34.35 3.26 10.02
CA THR A 243 -33.18 2.55 10.56
C THR A 243 -33.19 1.04 10.32
N ILE A 244 -32.02 0.48 10.01
CA ILE A 244 -31.75 -0.96 10.11
C ILE A 244 -30.56 -1.18 11.07
N ASP A 245 -30.74 -2.04 12.06
CA ASP A 245 -29.69 -2.27 13.07
C ASP A 245 -28.60 -3.24 12.61
N GLU A 246 -28.95 -4.39 12.01
CA GLU A 246 -27.96 -5.28 11.38
C GLU A 246 -28.46 -5.95 10.10
N ILE A 247 -27.60 -5.96 9.07
CA ILE A 247 -27.70 -6.87 7.91
C ILE A 247 -26.57 -7.90 8.01
N SER A 248 -26.87 -9.15 8.33
CA SER A 248 -25.89 -10.22 8.58
C SER A 248 -25.89 -11.34 7.53
N GLY A 249 -26.83 -11.33 6.58
CA GLY A 249 -26.99 -12.42 5.63
C GLY A 249 -28.13 -12.23 4.65
N GLY A 250 -28.28 -13.19 3.73
CA GLY A 250 -29.20 -13.16 2.60
C GLY A 250 -28.53 -12.80 1.27
N THR A 251 -29.24 -13.04 0.18
CA THR A 251 -28.80 -12.71 -1.19
C THR A 251 -29.74 -11.66 -1.78
N PHE A 252 -29.18 -10.52 -2.16
CA PHE A 252 -29.90 -9.34 -2.63
C PHE A 252 -29.44 -9.01 -4.04
N LYS A 253 -30.38 -8.82 -4.96
CA LYS A 253 -30.09 -8.55 -6.37
C LYS A 253 -31.09 -7.54 -6.93
N ASN A 254 -30.60 -6.51 -7.63
CA ASN A 254 -31.46 -5.77 -8.55
C ASN A 254 -31.38 -6.33 -9.99
N ASN A 255 -32.54 -6.37 -10.63
CA ASN A 255 -32.77 -6.85 -11.98
C ASN A 255 -33.10 -5.66 -12.88
N LYS A 256 -32.57 -5.69 -14.10
CA LYS A 256 -32.70 -4.66 -15.14
C LYS A 256 -34.14 -4.11 -15.29
N PRO A 257 -34.43 -2.87 -14.87
CA PRO A 257 -35.71 -2.23 -15.18
C PRO A 257 -35.80 -1.89 -16.67
N GLN A 258 -36.98 -2.05 -17.27
CA GLN A 258 -37.32 -1.58 -18.61
C GLN A 258 -38.72 -0.92 -18.56
N PRO A 259 -38.88 0.37 -18.91
CA PRO A 259 -37.84 1.35 -19.24
C PRO A 259 -36.94 1.70 -18.03
N LEU A 260 -35.89 2.48 -18.30
CA LEU A 260 -34.82 2.77 -17.34
C LEU A 260 -35.29 3.72 -16.24
N VAL A 261 -35.13 3.32 -14.98
CA VAL A 261 -35.36 4.16 -13.80
C VAL A 261 -34.01 4.47 -13.15
N SER A 262 -33.60 5.74 -13.21
CA SER A 262 -32.35 6.23 -12.64
C SER A 262 -32.31 6.02 -11.11
N GLY A 263 -31.12 5.73 -10.55
CA GLY A 263 -30.94 5.53 -9.11
C GLY A 263 -31.17 4.09 -8.61
N SER A 264 -31.07 3.09 -9.49
CA SER A 264 -31.29 1.68 -9.12
C SER A 264 -30.02 1.02 -8.58
N SER A 265 -29.79 1.17 -7.27
CA SER A 265 -28.72 0.47 -6.50
C SER A 265 -29.29 -0.69 -5.68
N CYS A 266 -28.51 -1.72 -5.37
CA CYS A 266 -29.04 -2.93 -4.71
C CYS A 266 -29.48 -2.67 -3.25
N ILE A 267 -28.69 -1.93 -2.48
CA ILE A 267 -29.11 -1.26 -1.25
C ILE A 267 -29.01 0.25 -1.44
N TYR A 268 -30.06 0.98 -1.04
CA TYR A 268 -30.13 2.44 -1.11
C TYR A 268 -30.39 3.06 0.28
N VAL A 269 -29.55 4.01 0.70
CA VAL A 269 -29.62 4.67 2.01
C VAL A 269 -29.53 6.19 1.81
N ALA A 270 -30.58 6.95 2.17
CA ALA A 270 -30.61 8.39 1.89
C ALA A 270 -31.49 9.25 2.82
N ASN A 271 -31.29 10.57 2.79
CA ASN A 271 -32.13 11.58 3.43
C ASN A 271 -32.31 11.39 4.96
N GLY A 272 -31.26 10.98 5.67
CA GLY A 272 -31.31 10.64 7.09
C GLY A 272 -31.72 9.20 7.41
N GLY A 273 -31.83 8.34 6.39
CA GLY A 273 -31.86 6.89 6.56
C GLY A 273 -30.49 6.36 7.00
N HIS A 274 -30.49 5.33 7.84
CA HIS A 274 -29.29 4.88 8.56
C HIS A 274 -29.24 3.36 8.70
N ILE A 275 -28.10 2.74 8.38
CA ILE A 275 -27.84 1.32 8.70
C ILE A 275 -26.71 1.28 9.74
N LYS A 276 -26.92 0.67 10.90
CA LYS A 276 -25.83 0.61 11.90
C LYS A 276 -24.75 -0.37 11.45
N LYS A 277 -25.10 -1.63 11.18
CA LYS A 277 -24.11 -2.66 10.80
C LYS A 277 -24.48 -3.44 9.55
N ILE A 278 -23.49 -3.64 8.68
CA ILE A 278 -23.47 -4.74 7.71
C ILE A 278 -22.34 -5.71 8.10
N SER A 279 -22.69 -6.95 8.39
CA SER A 279 -21.77 -8.01 8.82
C SER A 279 -21.73 -9.21 7.87
N GLY A 280 -22.70 -9.32 6.95
CA GLY A 280 -22.73 -10.39 5.95
C GLY A 280 -23.82 -10.19 4.89
N GLY A 281 -23.91 -11.14 3.95
CA GLY A 281 -24.81 -11.10 2.80
C GLY A 281 -24.10 -10.88 1.47
N THR A 282 -24.81 -11.14 0.37
CA THR A 282 -24.33 -10.95 -1.00
C THR A 282 -25.23 -9.94 -1.70
N PHE A 283 -24.65 -8.84 -2.18
CA PHE A 283 -25.33 -7.70 -2.77
C PHE A 283 -24.89 -7.54 -4.23
N GLU A 284 -25.78 -7.86 -5.17
CA GLU A 284 -25.54 -7.76 -6.60
C GLU A 284 -26.28 -6.58 -7.22
N SER A 285 -25.53 -5.68 -7.88
CA SER A 285 -26.07 -4.63 -8.74
C SER A 285 -25.72 -4.88 -10.20
N VAL A 286 -26.64 -4.53 -11.10
CA VAL A 286 -26.41 -4.50 -12.56
C VAL A 286 -26.41 -3.07 -13.13
N TRP A 287 -26.46 -2.05 -12.28
CA TRP A 287 -26.77 -0.67 -12.66
C TRP A 287 -25.93 0.38 -11.91
N ASP A 288 -26.46 0.97 -10.84
CA ASP A 288 -25.67 1.84 -9.95
C ASP A 288 -24.90 0.90 -8.98
N ALA A 289 -24.84 1.20 -7.68
CA ALA A 289 -23.96 0.48 -6.77
C ALA A 289 -24.60 -0.73 -6.08
N ALA A 290 -23.78 -1.63 -5.53
CA ALA A 290 -24.27 -2.69 -4.65
C ALA A 290 -24.71 -2.13 -3.28
N LEU A 291 -23.97 -1.14 -2.75
CA LEU A 291 -24.40 -0.26 -1.66
C LEU A 291 -24.28 1.19 -2.08
N ASP A 292 -25.33 1.98 -1.85
CA ASP A 292 -25.42 3.37 -2.28
C ASP A 292 -25.91 4.26 -1.13
N VAL A 293 -25.05 5.21 -0.74
CA VAL A 293 -25.24 6.10 0.40
C VAL A 293 -25.27 7.53 -0.13
N ARG A 294 -26.46 8.14 -0.16
CA ARG A 294 -26.67 9.48 -0.75
C ARG A 294 -27.26 10.49 0.22
N ASP A 295 -27.02 11.77 -0.05
CA ASP A 295 -27.85 12.87 0.42
C ASP A 295 -28.24 12.80 1.91
N GLY A 296 -27.22 12.70 2.78
CA GLY A 296 -27.39 12.61 4.24
C GLY A 296 -27.79 11.23 4.77
N GLY A 297 -27.65 10.17 3.96
CA GLY A 297 -27.68 8.77 4.43
C GLY A 297 -26.35 8.35 5.06
N TRP A 298 -26.39 7.36 5.96
CA TRP A 298 -25.21 6.95 6.73
C TRP A 298 -25.14 5.43 7.01
N VAL A 299 -23.93 4.89 7.15
CA VAL A 299 -23.68 3.50 7.62
C VAL A 299 -22.58 3.49 8.70
N ASP A 300 -22.81 2.96 9.91
CA ASP A 300 -21.78 3.03 10.97
C ASP A 300 -20.63 2.03 10.74
N GLU A 301 -20.93 0.77 10.42
CA GLU A 301 -19.92 -0.28 10.25
C GLU A 301 -20.23 -1.22 9.08
N ILE A 302 -19.24 -1.44 8.21
CA ILE A 302 -19.20 -2.55 7.24
C ILE A 302 -18.06 -3.50 7.64
N SER A 303 -18.42 -4.68 8.11
CA SER A 303 -17.50 -5.68 8.66
C SER A 303 -17.43 -6.98 7.85
N GLY A 304 -18.35 -7.16 6.90
CA GLY A 304 -18.42 -8.34 6.05
C GLY A 304 -19.43 -8.16 4.92
N GLY A 305 -19.65 -9.23 4.16
CA GLY A 305 -20.49 -9.25 2.97
C GLY A 305 -19.73 -9.09 1.65
N SER A 306 -20.44 -9.27 0.55
CA SER A 306 -19.90 -9.22 -0.82
C SER A 306 -20.71 -8.25 -1.67
N PHE A 307 -20.09 -7.14 -2.07
CA PHE A 307 -20.70 -6.01 -2.77
C PHE A 307 -20.23 -6.01 -4.23
N ASN A 308 -21.08 -6.43 -5.16
CA ASN A 308 -20.71 -6.71 -6.54
C ASN A 308 -21.56 -5.90 -7.52
N ALA A 309 -20.97 -4.88 -8.15
CA ALA A 309 -21.58 -4.20 -9.30
C ALA A 309 -21.03 -4.79 -10.61
N THR A 310 -21.88 -5.45 -11.39
CA THR A 310 -21.52 -6.06 -12.69
C THR A 310 -22.08 -5.21 -13.83
N PRO A 311 -21.25 -4.50 -14.62
CA PRO A 311 -21.74 -3.59 -15.64
C PRO A 311 -22.36 -4.34 -16.85
N ASP A 312 -23.60 -4.01 -17.24
CA ASP A 312 -24.23 -4.56 -18.45
C ASP A 312 -23.53 -4.01 -19.71
N VAL A 313 -22.69 -4.84 -20.34
CA VAL A 313 -21.90 -4.49 -21.55
C VAL A 313 -22.78 -4.01 -22.72
N ALA A 314 -24.05 -4.41 -22.80
CA ALA A 314 -24.97 -3.90 -23.80
C ALA A 314 -25.40 -2.44 -23.52
N TYR A 315 -25.49 -2.05 -22.25
CA TYR A 315 -25.94 -0.72 -21.84
C TYR A 315 -24.91 0.38 -22.11
N HIS A 316 -23.61 0.07 -22.01
CA HIS A 316 -22.49 1.01 -22.25
C HIS A 316 -22.52 1.68 -23.63
N LYS A 317 -23.22 1.08 -24.60
CA LYS A 317 -23.38 1.59 -25.96
C LYS A 317 -24.39 2.75 -26.05
N TYR A 318 -25.31 2.87 -25.09
CA TYR A 318 -26.38 3.85 -25.11
C TYR A 318 -26.03 5.18 -24.42
N GLU A 319 -25.15 5.16 -23.40
CA GLU A 319 -24.93 6.35 -22.56
C GLU A 319 -23.84 7.33 -23.04
N LYS A 320 -23.42 7.23 -24.31
CA LYS A 320 -22.44 8.13 -24.94
C LYS A 320 -22.80 9.64 -24.89
N SER A 321 -24.07 9.97 -24.64
CA SER A 321 -24.57 11.34 -24.45
C SER A 321 -24.59 11.82 -23.00
N GLY A 322 -24.33 10.94 -22.01
CA GLY A 322 -24.50 11.23 -20.58
C GLY A 322 -23.35 12.00 -19.93
N GLY A 323 -22.17 12.02 -20.56
CA GLY A 323 -20.93 12.56 -20.01
C GLY A 323 -20.08 11.52 -19.27
N TRP A 324 -18.76 11.75 -19.25
CA TRP A 324 -17.75 10.79 -18.73
C TRP A 324 -17.97 10.36 -17.27
N TRP A 325 -18.65 11.19 -16.46
CA TRP A 325 -18.93 10.92 -15.05
C TRP A 325 -19.89 9.75 -14.79
N ARG A 326 -20.66 9.29 -15.79
CA ARG A 326 -21.66 8.23 -15.58
C ARG A 326 -21.08 6.82 -15.49
N TYR A 327 -19.90 6.59 -16.08
CA TYR A 327 -19.23 5.28 -16.00
C TYR A 327 -18.81 4.90 -14.56
N HIS A 328 -18.83 5.86 -13.62
CA HIS A 328 -18.50 5.65 -12.23
C HIS A 328 -19.62 4.99 -11.38
N TYR A 329 -20.87 4.95 -11.87
CA TYR A 329 -22.00 4.45 -11.05
C TYR A 329 -21.94 2.95 -10.76
N PHE A 330 -21.29 2.14 -11.60
CA PHE A 330 -21.11 0.69 -11.43
C PHE A 330 -20.08 0.33 -10.34
N SER A 331 -20.31 0.80 -9.12
CA SER A 331 -19.36 0.68 -8.01
C SER A 331 -19.79 -0.33 -6.95
N GLY A 332 -18.84 -1.00 -6.29
CA GLY A 332 -19.16 -1.84 -5.12
C GLY A 332 -19.87 -1.03 -4.03
N VAL A 333 -19.32 0.14 -3.71
CA VAL A 333 -19.93 1.17 -2.86
C VAL A 333 -19.92 2.52 -3.56
N LEU A 334 -21.03 3.25 -3.46
CA LEU A 334 -21.18 4.64 -3.88
C LEU A 334 -21.50 5.52 -2.66
N VAL A 335 -20.75 6.60 -2.48
CA VAL A 335 -21.04 7.65 -1.48
C VAL A 335 -21.16 8.98 -2.21
N TYR A 336 -22.37 9.52 -2.32
CA TYR A 336 -22.65 10.60 -3.28
C TYR A 336 -23.57 11.70 -2.76
N VAL A 337 -23.13 12.95 -2.86
CA VAL A 337 -23.99 14.13 -2.64
C VAL A 337 -24.48 14.65 -3.99
N THR A 338 -25.78 14.57 -4.23
CA THR A 338 -26.36 14.88 -5.54
C THR A 338 -26.41 16.40 -5.81
N PRO A 339 -26.30 16.84 -7.08
CA PRO A 339 -26.45 18.25 -7.46
C PRO A 339 -27.84 18.86 -7.17
N GLY A 340 -28.83 18.05 -6.76
CA GLY A 340 -30.15 18.52 -6.32
C GLY A 340 -30.31 18.66 -4.81
N ALA A 341 -29.44 18.04 -4.01
CA ALA A 341 -29.55 17.98 -2.56
C ALA A 341 -29.28 19.33 -1.88
N ASN A 342 -30.33 20.02 -1.43
CA ASN A 342 -30.20 21.36 -0.86
C ASN A 342 -30.48 21.33 0.65
N ASN A 343 -29.58 21.93 1.45
CA ASN A 343 -29.65 21.98 2.92
C ASN A 343 -29.69 20.59 3.59
N LEU A 344 -28.68 19.75 3.31
CA LEU A 344 -28.54 18.46 3.98
C LEU A 344 -28.33 18.64 5.49
N LYS A 345 -29.15 17.94 6.28
CA LYS A 345 -29.12 18.01 7.75
C LYS A 345 -28.04 17.11 8.37
N ASN A 346 -27.80 15.96 7.73
CA ASN A 346 -26.89 14.92 8.20
C ASN A 346 -25.75 14.74 7.19
N LYS A 347 -24.61 14.21 7.64
CA LYS A 347 -23.48 13.84 6.77
C LYS A 347 -23.85 12.69 5.82
N THR A 348 -23.20 12.65 4.66
CA THR A 348 -23.26 11.52 3.73
C THR A 348 -22.00 10.68 3.89
N GLY A 349 -22.10 9.42 4.29
CA GLY A 349 -20.89 8.63 4.51
C GLY A 349 -21.00 7.30 5.22
N ILE A 350 -19.83 6.75 5.54
CA ILE A 350 -19.63 5.47 6.21
C ILE A 350 -18.65 5.69 7.37
N GLY A 351 -18.94 5.16 8.55
CA GLY A 351 -18.04 5.21 9.69
C GLY A 351 -16.79 4.33 9.45
N THR A 352 -16.89 3.04 9.76
CA THR A 352 -15.76 2.09 9.66
C THR A 352 -16.02 0.96 8.66
N ILE A 353 -15.10 0.77 7.72
CA ILE A 353 -14.98 -0.46 6.94
C ILE A 353 -13.88 -1.33 7.56
N SER A 354 -14.23 -2.48 8.10
CA SER A 354 -13.33 -3.45 8.75
C SER A 354 -13.21 -4.77 8.00
N GLY A 355 -14.14 -5.07 7.07
CA GLY A 355 -14.11 -6.28 6.26
C GLY A 355 -15.10 -6.24 5.09
N GLY A 356 -15.23 -7.38 4.41
CA GLY A 356 -16.03 -7.53 3.20
C GLY A 356 -15.22 -7.51 1.91
N THR A 357 -15.89 -7.81 0.80
CA THR A 357 -15.32 -7.83 -0.55
C THR A 357 -16.12 -6.89 -1.45
N PHE A 358 -15.44 -6.00 -2.17
CA PHE A 358 -16.04 -4.90 -2.93
C PHE A 358 -15.53 -4.93 -4.37
N ASN A 359 -16.40 -5.23 -5.32
CA ASN A 359 -16.08 -5.43 -6.73
C ASN A 359 -16.94 -4.55 -7.64
N GLY A 360 -16.32 -3.89 -8.61
CA GLY A 360 -17.00 -3.07 -9.62
C GLY A 360 -16.02 -2.34 -10.54
N VAL A 361 -16.51 -1.36 -11.30
CA VAL A 361 -15.65 -0.40 -12.04
C VAL A 361 -14.77 0.36 -11.05
N HIS A 362 -15.38 0.78 -9.94
CA HIS A 362 -14.69 1.09 -8.70
C HIS A 362 -15.15 0.15 -7.58
N SER A 363 -14.30 -0.10 -6.60
CA SER A 363 -14.71 -0.81 -5.39
C SER A 363 -15.43 0.16 -4.45
N ILE A 364 -14.90 1.39 -4.33
CA ILE A 364 -15.56 2.56 -3.73
C ILE A 364 -15.39 3.76 -4.67
N PHE A 365 -16.49 4.44 -4.98
CA PHE A 365 -16.50 5.76 -5.61
C PHE A 365 -17.16 6.78 -4.68
N THR A 366 -16.47 7.90 -4.42
CA THR A 366 -16.94 8.97 -3.53
C THR A 366 -16.89 10.32 -4.25
N VAL A 367 -17.99 11.10 -4.17
CA VAL A 367 -18.10 12.47 -4.70
C VAL A 367 -19.03 13.30 -3.81
N GLY A 368 -18.52 14.41 -3.27
CA GLY A 368 -19.31 15.44 -2.59
C GLY A 368 -19.69 16.62 -3.50
N ARG A 369 -20.19 17.71 -2.89
CA ARG A 369 -20.79 18.85 -3.60
C ARG A 369 -20.20 20.20 -3.16
N ASN A 370 -19.49 20.87 -4.08
CA ASN A 370 -18.72 22.09 -3.84
C ASN A 370 -19.54 23.25 -3.25
N ASP A 371 -20.73 23.52 -3.78
CA ASP A 371 -21.56 24.69 -3.43
C ASP A 371 -22.38 24.52 -2.13
N LEU A 372 -22.38 23.32 -1.54
CA LEU A 372 -22.80 23.11 -0.16
C LEU A 372 -21.65 23.35 0.83
N GLY A 373 -20.49 22.75 0.57
CA GLY A 373 -19.35 22.70 1.50
C GLY A 373 -19.63 21.90 2.77
N ALA A 374 -18.60 21.76 3.63
CA ALA A 374 -18.70 21.00 4.88
C ALA A 374 -19.77 21.55 5.84
N GLU A 375 -19.89 22.88 5.92
CA GLU A 375 -20.88 23.62 6.74
C GLU A 375 -22.35 23.22 6.48
N LYS A 376 -22.65 22.62 5.32
CA LYS A 376 -23.99 22.15 4.93
C LYS A 376 -24.01 20.66 4.57
N ASN A 377 -23.11 19.88 5.15
CA ASN A 377 -22.96 18.44 4.92
C ASN A 377 -22.75 18.04 3.44
N GLY A 378 -22.08 18.90 2.65
CA GLY A 378 -21.73 18.63 1.26
C GLY A 378 -20.57 17.65 1.06
N GLU A 379 -19.96 17.15 2.13
CA GLU A 379 -18.88 16.16 2.09
C GLU A 379 -19.43 14.75 1.82
N ALA A 380 -18.74 13.98 0.97
CA ALA A 380 -18.86 12.52 0.91
C ALA A 380 -17.74 11.91 1.77
N THR A 381 -18.09 11.17 2.82
CA THR A 381 -17.15 10.84 3.90
C THR A 381 -17.00 9.34 4.16
N ILE A 382 -15.78 8.90 4.49
CA ILE A 382 -15.50 7.59 5.07
C ILE A 382 -14.57 7.81 6.27
N ASP A 383 -15.00 7.61 7.51
CA ASP A 383 -14.12 7.94 8.64
C ASP A 383 -12.89 7.01 8.67
N LYS A 384 -13.09 5.70 8.44
CA LYS A 384 -12.00 4.72 8.58
C LYS A 384 -12.11 3.50 7.67
N ILE A 385 -11.00 3.09 7.07
CA ILE A 385 -10.82 1.73 6.50
C ILE A 385 -9.73 1.00 7.29
N THR A 386 -10.01 -0.23 7.73
CA THR A 386 -9.08 -1.09 8.50
C THR A 386 -8.89 -2.48 7.89
N GLY A 387 -9.76 -2.89 6.97
CA GLY A 387 -9.71 -4.20 6.31
C GLY A 387 -10.68 -4.29 5.13
N GLY A 388 -10.75 -5.46 4.52
CA GLY A 388 -11.55 -5.73 3.32
C GLY A 388 -10.70 -5.93 2.05
N THR A 389 -11.34 -6.42 0.99
CA THR A 389 -10.74 -6.60 -0.35
C THR A 389 -11.50 -5.79 -1.37
N PHE A 390 -10.79 -4.97 -2.13
CA PHE A 390 -11.34 -3.93 -3.02
C PHE A 390 -10.77 -4.15 -4.42
N SER A 391 -11.55 -4.79 -5.30
CA SER A 391 -11.16 -5.09 -6.69
C SER A 391 -11.83 -4.12 -7.67
N SER A 392 -11.03 -3.46 -8.52
CA SER A 392 -11.53 -2.68 -9.66
C SER A 392 -11.31 -3.46 -10.96
N THR A 393 -12.41 -3.84 -11.60
CA THR A 393 -12.44 -4.69 -12.80
C THR A 393 -12.60 -3.88 -14.07
N ALA A 394 -11.86 -4.22 -15.12
CA ALA A 394 -12.00 -3.59 -16.44
C ALA A 394 -13.40 -3.81 -17.06
N ILE A 395 -13.95 -2.81 -17.74
CA ILE A 395 -15.14 -2.97 -18.59
C ILE A 395 -14.72 -3.70 -19.88
N PRO A 396 -15.35 -4.84 -20.24
CA PRO A 396 -15.08 -5.51 -21.50
C PRO A 396 -15.41 -4.63 -22.72
N ASP A 397 -14.64 -4.80 -23.80
CA ASP A 397 -14.79 -4.08 -25.08
C ASP A 397 -14.74 -2.53 -25.01
N LEU A 398 -14.24 -1.96 -23.91
CA LEU A 398 -14.02 -0.52 -23.79
C LEU A 398 -12.93 -0.06 -24.80
N PRO A 399 -13.14 1.05 -25.55
CA PRO A 399 -12.14 1.58 -26.47
C PRO A 399 -10.80 1.93 -25.78
N LYS A 400 -9.67 1.75 -26.47
CA LYS A 400 -8.32 2.01 -25.90
C LYS A 400 -8.07 3.48 -25.59
N ASP A 401 -8.85 4.37 -26.21
CA ASP A 401 -8.89 5.82 -26.05
C ASP A 401 -9.94 6.30 -25.02
N ALA A 402 -10.72 5.38 -24.43
CA ALA A 402 -11.66 5.73 -23.37
C ALA A 402 -10.92 5.97 -22.05
N VAL A 403 -10.57 7.23 -21.80
CA VAL A 403 -9.92 7.69 -20.56
C VAL A 403 -10.92 7.58 -19.39
N LEU A 404 -10.99 6.40 -18.78
CA LEU A 404 -11.67 6.16 -17.51
C LEU A 404 -10.64 5.73 -16.47
N SER A 405 -10.47 6.53 -15.42
CA SER A 405 -9.58 6.23 -14.29
C SER A 405 -10.16 5.16 -13.36
N MET A 406 -10.38 3.95 -13.90
CA MET A 406 -10.90 2.79 -13.18
C MET A 406 -10.04 2.53 -11.94
N SER A 407 -10.62 2.63 -10.75
CA SER A 407 -9.83 2.63 -9.51
C SER A 407 -10.50 1.89 -8.36
N ALA A 408 -9.74 1.14 -7.56
CA ALA A 408 -10.31 0.42 -6.41
C ALA A 408 -10.90 1.41 -5.40
N LEU A 409 -10.14 2.45 -5.02
CA LEU A 409 -10.66 3.65 -4.37
C LEU A 409 -10.60 4.85 -5.33
N PHE A 410 -11.72 5.57 -5.48
CA PHE A 410 -11.77 6.84 -6.20
C PHE A 410 -12.42 7.93 -5.34
N PHE A 411 -11.68 9.03 -5.15
CA PHE A 411 -12.12 10.23 -4.44
C PHE A 411 -12.17 11.41 -5.41
N GLY A 412 -13.39 11.85 -5.76
CA GLY A 412 -13.60 13.09 -6.49
C GLY A 412 -13.70 14.30 -5.55
N GLN A 413 -14.18 15.43 -6.07
CA GLN A 413 -14.41 16.67 -5.30
C GLN A 413 -15.12 16.45 -3.95
N VAL A 414 -14.77 17.26 -2.95
CA VAL A 414 -15.34 17.26 -1.57
C VAL A 414 -15.49 15.86 -0.94
N SER A 415 -14.55 14.96 -1.19
CA SER A 415 -14.55 13.61 -0.64
C SER A 415 -13.46 13.46 0.43
N LYS A 416 -13.74 12.82 1.55
CA LYS A 416 -12.82 12.81 2.69
C LYS A 416 -12.72 11.42 3.32
N ILE A 417 -11.49 10.98 3.59
CA ILE A 417 -11.21 9.81 4.43
C ILE A 417 -10.19 10.13 5.52
N ASP A 418 -10.55 9.93 6.79
CA ASP A 418 -9.67 10.32 7.89
C ASP A 418 -8.53 9.31 8.09
N THR A 419 -8.74 8.00 7.91
CA THR A 419 -7.63 7.03 8.04
C THR A 419 -7.83 5.74 7.25
N ILE A 420 -6.76 5.29 6.57
CA ILE A 420 -6.63 3.92 6.03
C ILE A 420 -5.55 3.17 6.83
N GLU A 421 -5.92 2.15 7.61
CA GLU A 421 -4.99 1.30 8.38
C GLU A 421 -4.73 -0.07 7.74
N GLY A 422 -5.57 -0.49 6.79
CA GLY A 422 -5.52 -1.83 6.20
C GLY A 422 -6.47 -2.00 5.02
N GLY A 423 -6.50 -3.21 4.47
CA GLY A 423 -7.26 -3.56 3.25
C GLY A 423 -6.35 -3.86 2.05
N ASN A 424 -6.89 -4.62 1.09
CA ASN A 424 -6.22 -4.95 -0.16
C ASN A 424 -6.94 -4.26 -1.32
N PHE A 425 -6.29 -3.31 -1.99
CA PHE A 425 -6.83 -2.48 -3.06
C PHE A 425 -6.14 -2.86 -4.38
N THR A 426 -6.87 -3.54 -5.27
CA THR A 426 -6.32 -4.14 -6.50
C THR A 426 -7.06 -3.66 -7.74
N THR A 427 -6.33 -3.41 -8.84
CA THR A 427 -6.94 -3.09 -10.13
C THR A 427 -6.20 -3.72 -11.30
N ASP A 428 -6.98 -4.18 -12.26
CA ASP A 428 -6.50 -4.71 -13.54
C ASP A 428 -6.58 -3.70 -14.69
N ALA A 429 -7.00 -2.46 -14.39
CA ALA A 429 -7.44 -1.50 -15.39
C ALA A 429 -6.78 -0.12 -15.25
N GLY A 430 -6.65 0.42 -14.03
CA GLY A 430 -6.17 1.79 -13.79
C GLY A 430 -5.32 1.92 -12.53
N THR A 431 -5.87 2.53 -11.48
CA THR A 431 -5.12 2.95 -10.28
C THR A 431 -5.69 2.32 -8.99
N ALA A 432 -4.88 1.94 -8.00
CA ALA A 432 -5.45 1.38 -6.77
C ALA A 432 -6.12 2.46 -5.89
N LEU A 433 -5.56 3.67 -5.86
CA LEU A 433 -6.13 4.84 -5.19
C LEU A 433 -5.98 6.10 -6.06
N THR A 434 -7.10 6.74 -6.43
CA THR A 434 -7.12 8.00 -7.20
C THR A 434 -7.80 9.12 -6.41
N LEU A 435 -7.15 10.29 -6.36
CA LEU A 435 -7.71 11.54 -5.85
C LEU A 435 -7.78 12.56 -7.01
N GLU A 436 -8.95 12.65 -7.66
CA GLU A 436 -9.11 13.39 -8.92
C GLU A 436 -9.57 14.84 -8.71
N GLY A 437 -10.38 15.08 -7.68
CA GLY A 437 -10.96 16.39 -7.37
C GLY A 437 -12.06 16.84 -8.33
N ASP A 438 -12.09 18.14 -8.65
CA ASP A 438 -13.03 18.76 -9.58
C ASP A 438 -12.33 19.21 -10.86
N PHE A 439 -12.77 18.69 -12.01
CA PHE A 439 -12.29 19.10 -13.33
C PHE A 439 -12.51 20.59 -13.65
N ASN A 440 -13.40 21.28 -12.93
CA ASN A 440 -13.65 22.72 -13.03
C ASN A 440 -12.78 23.56 -12.06
N PHE A 441 -11.81 22.94 -11.36
CA PHE A 441 -10.84 23.57 -10.46
C PHE A 441 -11.47 24.42 -9.32
N GLN A 442 -12.69 24.11 -8.86
CA GLN A 442 -13.29 24.78 -7.70
C GLN A 442 -12.50 24.52 -6.40
N GLU A 443 -12.64 25.40 -5.41
CA GLU A 443 -11.69 25.59 -4.30
C GLU A 443 -11.40 24.35 -3.43
N THR A 444 -12.33 23.42 -3.32
CA THR A 444 -12.23 22.20 -2.50
C THR A 444 -11.51 21.04 -3.22
N VAL A 445 -10.81 20.20 -2.45
CA VAL A 445 -10.11 18.99 -2.92
C VAL A 445 -10.52 17.77 -2.08
N PRO A 446 -10.45 16.53 -2.61
CA PRO A 446 -10.43 15.33 -1.80
C PRO A 446 -9.26 15.29 -0.81
N GLU A 447 -9.54 14.90 0.42
CA GLU A 447 -8.56 14.79 1.50
C GLU A 447 -8.40 13.35 2.03
N ILE A 448 -7.15 12.99 2.33
CA ILE A 448 -6.81 11.82 3.14
C ILE A 448 -6.01 12.28 4.37
N GLY A 449 -6.47 11.90 5.57
CA GLY A 449 -5.80 12.17 6.83
C GLY A 449 -4.49 11.41 6.98
N GLU A 450 -4.54 10.08 7.16
CA GLU A 450 -3.34 9.24 7.20
C GLU A 450 -3.51 7.88 6.51
N ILE A 451 -2.54 7.50 5.67
CA ILE A 451 -2.37 6.13 5.19
C ILE A 451 -1.33 5.42 6.08
N LYS A 452 -1.82 4.53 6.94
CA LYS A 452 -1.10 3.81 8.00
C LYS A 452 -0.92 2.32 7.68
N GLY A 453 -1.33 1.87 6.50
CA GLY A 453 -1.30 0.47 6.10
C GLY A 453 -2.11 0.19 4.84
N GLY A 454 -2.35 -1.09 4.59
CA GLY A 454 -2.99 -1.60 3.36
C GLY A 454 -2.01 -1.90 2.23
N ALA A 455 -2.50 -2.59 1.20
CA ALA A 455 -1.75 -2.95 0.01
C ALA A 455 -2.47 -2.44 -1.24
N PHE A 456 -1.83 -1.55 -1.99
CA PHE A 456 -2.35 -0.84 -3.15
C PHE A 456 -1.62 -1.32 -4.40
N THR A 457 -2.27 -2.09 -5.26
CA THR A 457 -1.63 -2.77 -6.40
C THR A 457 -2.34 -2.47 -7.71
N SER A 458 -1.59 -2.00 -8.72
CA SER A 458 -2.07 -1.90 -10.11
C SER A 458 -1.28 -2.82 -11.03
N SER A 459 -1.97 -3.59 -11.87
CA SER A 459 -1.33 -4.43 -12.89
C SER A 459 -1.11 -3.75 -14.25
N ARG A 460 -1.53 -2.47 -14.40
CA ARG A 460 -1.35 -1.69 -15.64
C ARG A 460 -0.77 -0.29 -15.44
N GLY A 461 -1.38 0.50 -14.55
CA GLY A 461 -1.03 1.90 -14.33
C GLY A 461 -0.21 2.15 -13.07
N THR A 462 -0.29 3.38 -12.56
CA THR A 462 0.29 3.80 -11.28
C THR A 462 -0.51 3.21 -10.10
N ALA A 463 0.11 2.96 -8.93
CA ALA A 463 -0.62 2.45 -7.76
C ALA A 463 -1.44 3.54 -7.03
N VAL A 464 -0.86 4.72 -6.79
CA VAL A 464 -1.55 5.88 -6.19
C VAL A 464 -1.42 7.12 -7.08
N VAL A 465 -2.52 7.75 -7.46
CA VAL A 465 -2.53 9.02 -8.23
C VAL A 465 -3.19 10.12 -7.41
N VAL A 466 -2.46 11.22 -7.20
CA VAL A 466 -2.91 12.43 -6.50
C VAL A 466 -2.89 13.58 -7.50
N ASN A 467 -4.05 13.85 -8.13
CA ASN A 467 -4.21 14.87 -9.17
C ASN A 467 -4.67 16.21 -8.59
N GLN A 468 -5.86 16.26 -8.00
CA GLN A 468 -6.31 17.44 -7.25
C GLN A 468 -6.78 17.03 -5.86
N GLY A 469 -5.91 16.30 -5.15
CA GLY A 469 -6.15 15.84 -3.79
C GLY A 469 -5.00 16.16 -2.84
N HIS A 470 -5.29 16.05 -1.55
CA HIS A 470 -4.35 16.27 -0.47
C HIS A 470 -4.22 15.02 0.40
N VAL A 471 -3.01 14.49 0.54
CA VAL A 471 -2.69 13.39 1.49
C VAL A 471 -1.80 13.96 2.59
N LYS A 472 -2.38 14.19 3.77
CA LYS A 472 -1.65 14.84 4.88
C LYS A 472 -0.49 13.97 5.35
N LYS A 473 -0.64 12.64 5.37
CA LYS A 473 0.46 11.75 5.75
C LYS A 473 0.34 10.34 5.16
N ILE A 474 1.49 9.77 4.78
CA ILE A 474 1.68 8.33 4.59
C ILE A 474 2.75 7.87 5.60
N SER A 475 2.43 6.89 6.43
CA SER A 475 3.33 6.32 7.45
C SER A 475 3.59 4.83 7.27
N ALA A 476 2.68 4.09 6.65
CA ALA A 476 2.90 2.71 6.23
C ALA A 476 1.94 2.30 5.10
N GLY A 477 2.12 1.07 4.60
CA GLY A 477 1.42 0.52 3.45
C GLY A 477 2.38 -0.09 2.45
N THR A 478 1.85 -0.79 1.44
CA THR A 478 2.59 -1.22 0.24
C THR A 478 1.91 -0.65 -0.98
N PHE A 479 2.66 -0.03 -1.89
CA PHE A 479 2.16 0.64 -3.08
C PHE A 479 2.93 0.08 -4.29
N GLU A 480 2.29 -0.67 -5.18
CA GLU A 480 2.98 -1.49 -6.18
C GLU A 480 2.31 -1.41 -7.56
N SER A 481 2.98 -0.75 -8.51
CA SER A 481 2.71 -0.96 -9.94
C SER A 481 3.52 -2.18 -10.40
N THR A 482 2.82 -3.19 -10.91
CA THR A 482 3.45 -4.34 -11.60
C THR A 482 3.43 -4.20 -13.12
N GLY A 483 2.67 -3.23 -13.64
CA GLY A 483 2.48 -2.91 -15.06
C GLY A 483 3.50 -1.91 -15.59
N ASN A 484 3.04 -0.78 -16.14
CA ASN A 484 3.87 0.27 -16.73
C ASN A 484 3.53 1.64 -16.11
N GLY A 485 4.00 1.88 -14.88
CA GLY A 485 3.67 3.10 -14.12
C GLY A 485 4.48 3.27 -12.83
N TYR A 486 4.04 4.16 -11.96
CA TYR A 486 4.73 4.56 -10.72
C TYR A 486 4.11 3.89 -9.48
N ALA A 487 4.79 3.94 -8.33
CA ALA A 487 4.14 3.61 -7.05
C ALA A 487 3.22 4.77 -6.60
N VAL A 488 3.70 6.00 -6.75
CA VAL A 488 2.93 7.23 -6.49
C VAL A 488 3.15 8.21 -7.63
N GLU A 489 2.08 8.90 -8.04
CA GLU A 489 2.14 10.06 -8.92
C GLU A 489 1.44 11.25 -8.26
N VAL A 490 2.12 12.40 -8.23
CA VAL A 490 1.58 13.68 -7.75
C VAL A 490 1.64 14.68 -8.90
N SER A 491 0.49 14.89 -9.53
CA SER A 491 0.32 15.63 -10.78
C SER A 491 -0.72 16.75 -10.60
N MET A 492 -0.74 17.72 -11.52
CA MET A 492 -1.51 18.98 -11.43
C MET A 492 -1.17 19.88 -10.21
N ARG A 493 -1.40 21.19 -10.35
CA ARG A 493 -1.01 22.23 -9.36
C ARG A 493 -1.65 22.15 -7.96
N ARG A 494 -2.50 21.15 -7.71
CA ARG A 494 -3.22 20.97 -6.45
C ARG A 494 -2.96 19.60 -5.81
N GLY A 495 -2.34 18.67 -6.54
CA GLY A 495 -1.89 17.39 -5.98
C GLY A 495 -0.82 17.63 -4.92
N SER A 496 -1.03 17.10 -3.72
CA SER A 496 -0.18 17.39 -2.56
C SER A 496 -0.06 16.22 -1.59
N ILE A 497 1.17 15.96 -1.12
CA ILE A 497 1.45 15.03 -0.03
C ILE A 497 2.37 15.72 0.99
N ASP A 498 1.91 15.99 2.22
CA ASP A 498 2.71 16.78 3.17
C ASP A 498 3.89 15.97 3.71
N GLU A 499 3.66 14.74 4.19
CA GLU A 499 4.71 13.87 4.70
C GLU A 499 4.58 12.40 4.25
N ILE A 500 5.67 11.88 3.67
CA ILE A 500 5.96 10.45 3.60
C ILE A 500 6.90 10.07 4.75
N SER A 501 6.52 9.07 5.54
CA SER A 501 7.18 8.68 6.80
C SER A 501 7.28 7.17 7.04
N GLY A 502 7.08 6.38 5.99
CA GLY A 502 7.28 4.93 5.98
C GLY A 502 6.51 4.28 4.84
N GLY A 503 6.42 2.94 4.86
CA GLY A 503 5.80 2.15 3.80
C GLY A 503 6.79 1.65 2.74
N THR A 504 6.29 0.79 1.86
CA THR A 504 7.03 0.18 0.75
C THR A 504 6.42 0.60 -0.58
N TYR A 505 7.23 1.13 -1.48
CA TYR A 505 6.82 1.68 -2.76
C TYR A 505 7.55 0.94 -3.88
N LYS A 506 6.82 0.47 -4.89
CA LYS A 506 7.38 -0.24 -6.05
C LYS A 506 6.73 0.25 -7.34
N GLY A 507 7.55 0.62 -8.32
CA GLY A 507 7.06 0.98 -9.65
C GLY A 507 7.98 0.50 -10.76
N THR A 508 7.52 0.60 -11.99
CA THR A 508 8.24 0.09 -13.17
C THR A 508 8.84 1.22 -14.01
N GLN A 509 8.15 2.35 -14.14
CA GLN A 509 8.71 3.59 -14.74
C GLN A 509 9.54 4.40 -13.77
N GLY A 510 9.25 4.28 -12.48
CA GLY A 510 9.85 5.04 -11.38
C GLY A 510 9.10 4.78 -10.08
N VAL A 511 9.60 5.24 -8.94
CA VAL A 511 8.89 5.01 -7.67
C VAL A 511 7.87 6.11 -7.40
N ILE A 512 8.31 7.38 -7.43
CA ILE A 512 7.43 8.54 -7.26
C ILE A 512 7.66 9.49 -8.43
N LYS A 513 6.58 9.86 -9.14
CA LYS A 513 6.55 10.97 -10.11
C LYS A 513 5.95 12.21 -9.43
N CYS A 514 6.59 13.37 -9.61
CA CYS A 514 6.04 14.66 -9.24
C CYS A 514 6.22 15.63 -10.43
N GLU A 515 5.13 15.98 -11.11
CA GLU A 515 5.21 16.77 -12.36
C GLU A 515 4.83 18.23 -12.14
N SER A 516 3.67 18.48 -11.55
CA SER A 516 3.17 19.83 -11.26
C SER A 516 2.49 19.97 -9.91
N GLY A 517 2.37 18.89 -9.14
CA GLY A 517 1.95 18.91 -7.74
C GLY A 517 3.11 19.13 -6.78
N SER A 518 2.97 18.69 -5.53
CA SER A 518 3.94 18.94 -4.46
C SER A 518 4.09 17.77 -3.48
N ILE A 519 5.30 17.58 -2.97
CA ILE A 519 5.59 16.70 -1.84
C ILE A 519 6.38 17.53 -0.83
N GLY A 520 5.88 17.65 0.40
CA GLY A 520 6.48 18.49 1.44
C GLY A 520 7.73 17.87 2.05
N LYS A 521 7.63 16.64 2.52
CA LYS A 521 8.70 15.95 3.27
C LYS A 521 8.70 14.47 2.97
N ILE A 522 9.90 13.91 2.81
CA ILE A 522 10.10 12.46 2.81
C ILE A 522 11.10 12.15 3.92
N SER A 523 10.61 11.61 5.03
CA SER A 523 11.46 11.14 6.12
C SER A 523 11.89 9.69 5.89
N ASN A 524 10.95 8.75 5.79
CA ASN A 524 11.25 7.31 5.75
C ASN A 524 10.48 6.59 4.63
N GLY A 525 10.96 5.41 4.24
CA GLY A 525 10.31 4.52 3.29
C GLY A 525 11.30 3.62 2.55
N ILE A 526 10.78 2.55 1.94
CA ILE A 526 11.55 1.63 1.11
C ILE A 526 11.04 1.74 -0.33
N PHE A 527 11.90 2.14 -1.26
CA PHE A 527 11.52 2.57 -2.60
C PHE A 527 12.21 1.69 -3.66
N TYR A 528 11.45 1.00 -4.51
CA TYR A 528 11.94 0.04 -5.51
C TYR A 528 11.50 0.42 -6.93
N THR A 529 12.43 0.35 -7.87
CA THR A 529 12.16 0.39 -9.32
C THR A 529 12.48 -0.96 -9.97
N LYS A 530 11.88 -1.22 -11.14
CA LYS A 530 12.07 -2.47 -11.89
C LYS A 530 12.70 -2.23 -13.28
N ASN A 531 14.02 -2.14 -13.29
CA ASN A 531 14.91 -2.24 -14.47
C ASN A 531 14.64 -1.24 -15.61
N ASP A 532 15.30 -0.09 -15.52
CA ASP A 532 15.20 0.99 -16.50
C ASP A 532 16.17 0.76 -17.68
N THR A 533 15.77 -0.07 -18.64
CA THR A 533 16.64 -0.48 -19.77
C THR A 533 15.91 -0.47 -21.12
N ALA A 534 14.91 0.40 -21.32
CA ALA A 534 14.00 0.29 -22.46
C ALA A 534 13.37 1.60 -23.00
N ASN A 535 13.63 2.78 -22.42
CA ASN A 535 12.90 3.99 -22.80
C ASN A 535 13.81 5.21 -22.97
N GLU A 536 14.40 5.37 -24.15
CA GLU A 536 15.34 6.46 -24.48
C GLU A 536 14.71 7.87 -24.47
N ASN A 537 13.38 7.97 -24.33
CA ASN A 537 12.61 9.22 -24.34
C ASN A 537 12.13 9.64 -22.93
N PHE A 538 13.06 9.84 -21.98
CA PHE A 538 12.75 10.37 -20.64
C PHE A 538 12.47 11.87 -20.64
N ASP A 539 11.20 12.20 -20.86
CA ASP A 539 10.70 13.56 -21.01
C ASP A 539 10.15 14.14 -19.68
N LYS A 540 10.71 15.29 -19.28
CA LYS A 540 10.05 16.41 -18.55
C LYS A 540 9.50 16.26 -17.11
N ALA A 541 9.52 15.10 -16.45
CA ALA A 541 9.03 14.99 -15.05
C ALA A 541 10.16 14.72 -14.01
N ALA A 542 10.00 15.22 -12.78
CA ALA A 542 10.89 14.89 -11.66
C ALA A 542 10.47 13.55 -11.02
N ALA A 543 11.41 12.60 -10.90
CA ALA A 543 11.10 11.24 -10.45
C ALA A 543 12.15 10.63 -9.50
N LEU A 544 11.67 9.97 -8.44
CA LEU A 544 12.49 9.13 -7.57
C LEU A 544 12.63 7.74 -8.21
N ASN A 545 13.78 7.51 -8.86
CA ASN A 545 14.11 6.29 -9.60
C ASN A 545 15.29 5.52 -8.96
N ASN A 546 15.63 4.36 -9.52
CA ASN A 546 16.88 3.62 -9.29
C ASN A 546 17.14 2.74 -10.54
N HIS A 547 18.36 2.75 -11.09
CA HIS A 547 18.62 2.05 -12.36
C HIS A 547 18.69 0.51 -12.20
N SER A 548 19.00 0.00 -11.00
CA SER A 548 19.63 -1.33 -10.83
C SER A 548 18.82 -2.37 -10.02
N GLN A 549 17.48 -2.31 -10.02
CA GLN A 549 16.58 -3.16 -9.19
C GLN A 549 16.85 -3.11 -7.66
N ASN A 550 17.63 -2.13 -7.21
CA ASN A 550 17.97 -1.96 -5.81
C ASN A 550 16.89 -1.15 -5.08
N ALA A 551 16.68 -1.45 -3.80
CA ALA A 551 15.95 -0.52 -2.93
C ALA A 551 16.75 0.78 -2.79
N LEU A 552 16.11 1.92 -2.99
CA LEU A 552 16.42 3.16 -2.28
C LEU A 552 15.84 3.00 -0.86
N LEU A 553 16.72 2.95 0.14
CA LEU A 553 16.33 2.97 1.55
C LEU A 553 16.73 4.33 2.14
N LEU A 554 15.74 5.17 2.42
CA LEU A 554 15.99 6.40 3.17
C LEU A 554 16.16 6.03 4.65
N GLU A 555 17.29 6.41 5.28
CA GLU A 555 17.64 6.00 6.65
C GLU A 555 17.52 7.16 7.68
N PRO A 556 16.31 7.67 8.01
CA PRO A 556 16.15 8.43 9.24
C PRO A 556 16.20 7.46 10.42
N GLU A 557 16.95 7.82 11.46
CA GLU A 557 16.72 7.36 12.83
C GLU A 557 16.76 5.82 13.07
N LEU A 558 17.31 5.04 12.13
CA LEU A 558 17.39 3.58 12.26
C LEU A 558 18.10 3.18 13.56
N SER A 559 17.38 2.39 14.35
CA SER A 559 17.86 1.88 15.64
C SER A 559 19.13 1.04 15.46
N THR A 560 19.91 0.90 16.54
CA THR A 560 21.14 0.10 16.55
C THR A 560 20.93 -1.40 16.29
N THR A 561 19.69 -1.87 16.26
CA THR A 561 19.29 -3.28 16.11
C THR A 561 18.69 -3.65 14.74
N GLN A 562 18.46 -2.69 13.85
CA GLN A 562 17.92 -2.97 12.50
C GLN A 562 19.03 -3.43 11.53
N VAL A 563 18.84 -4.59 10.92
CA VAL A 563 19.80 -5.23 9.99
C VAL A 563 20.11 -4.40 8.73
N ASP A 564 19.21 -3.51 8.35
CA ASP A 564 19.35 -2.66 7.16
C ASP A 564 20.17 -1.39 7.40
N LYS A 565 20.55 -1.10 8.66
CA LYS A 565 21.36 0.05 9.03
C LYS A 565 22.70 0.06 8.29
N GLY A 566 22.90 1.06 7.44
CA GLY A 566 24.11 1.17 6.61
C GLY A 566 24.15 0.27 5.37
N GLN A 567 23.07 -0.44 5.01
CA GLN A 567 23.01 -1.20 3.75
C GLN A 567 22.99 -0.31 2.49
N GLY A 568 22.78 1.00 2.65
CA GLY A 568 23.53 2.00 1.89
C GLY A 568 23.27 2.06 0.39
N ARG A 569 22.01 1.93 -0.05
CA ARG A 569 21.63 2.06 -1.47
C ARG A 569 20.70 3.25 -1.65
N TYR A 570 21.15 4.20 -2.47
CA TYR A 570 20.51 5.49 -2.67
C TYR A 570 20.67 5.94 -4.13
N PHE A 571 19.58 6.34 -4.78
CA PHE A 571 19.55 6.91 -6.12
C PHE A 571 18.42 7.94 -6.16
N ALA A 572 18.63 9.09 -6.81
CA ALA A 572 17.56 10.03 -7.10
C ALA A 572 17.97 10.99 -8.22
N HIS A 573 17.46 10.79 -9.44
CA HIS A 573 17.62 11.76 -10.53
C HIS A 573 16.64 12.92 -10.34
N LEU A 574 16.98 13.83 -9.42
CA LEU A 574 16.34 15.14 -9.31
C LEU A 574 16.81 16.02 -10.47
N ARG A 575 16.03 16.01 -11.55
CA ARG A 575 16.22 16.88 -12.72
C ARG A 575 15.63 18.26 -12.43
N GLU A 576 16.46 19.20 -12.03
CA GLU A 576 16.27 20.57 -12.52
C GLU A 576 16.70 20.58 -13.99
N ASP A 577 15.82 21.01 -14.89
CA ASP A 577 16.15 21.15 -16.30
C ASP A 577 16.96 22.42 -16.54
N GLN A 578 17.82 22.42 -17.57
CA GLN A 578 18.66 23.56 -17.86
C GLN A 578 17.93 24.70 -18.61
N TRP A 579 16.76 24.44 -19.21
CA TRP A 579 16.08 25.38 -20.12
C TRP A 579 14.56 25.42 -19.93
N TRP A 580 14.13 26.37 -19.11
CA TRP A 580 12.76 26.93 -19.05
C TRP A 580 11.60 26.03 -18.59
N VAL A 581 11.83 25.17 -17.58
CA VAL A 581 10.77 24.94 -16.58
C VAL A 581 11.15 25.52 -15.23
N HIS A 582 10.33 26.43 -14.70
CA HIS A 582 10.36 26.75 -13.28
C HIS A 582 9.67 25.62 -12.48
N THR A 583 10.19 24.40 -12.60
CA THR A 583 9.98 23.37 -11.57
C THR A 583 10.72 23.82 -10.33
N LYS A 584 10.03 24.66 -9.54
CA LYS A 584 10.21 24.68 -8.10
C LYS A 584 9.86 23.27 -7.60
N ILE A 585 10.83 22.36 -7.68
CA ILE A 585 11.13 21.50 -6.53
C ILE A 585 11.24 22.50 -5.39
N GLY A 586 10.19 22.57 -4.56
CA GLY A 586 10.02 23.72 -3.67
C GLY A 586 11.23 23.83 -2.74
N GLN A 587 11.52 25.04 -2.26
CA GLN A 587 12.51 25.29 -1.19
C GLN A 587 12.10 24.67 0.17
N ASN A 588 11.23 23.66 0.12
CA ASN A 588 10.50 23.01 1.19
C ASN A 588 10.68 21.47 1.12
N LEU A 589 11.03 20.85 -0.03
CA LEU A 589 11.14 19.39 -0.14
C LEU A 589 12.23 18.86 0.80
N THR A 590 11.80 18.41 1.97
CA THR A 590 12.70 18.04 3.04
C THR A 590 13.04 16.56 2.92
N MET A 591 14.24 16.30 2.41
CA MET A 591 14.88 14.98 2.44
C MET A 591 15.30 14.60 3.88
N PRO A 592 15.50 13.30 4.18
CA PRO A 592 15.91 12.89 5.50
C PRO A 592 17.41 13.12 5.73
N GLN A 593 17.80 13.22 6.99
CA GLN A 593 19.20 13.32 7.40
C GLN A 593 19.69 12.00 7.97
N TYR A 594 20.86 11.54 7.53
CA TYR A 594 21.53 10.41 8.17
C TYR A 594 22.17 10.86 9.49
N THR A 595 22.47 9.89 10.37
CA THR A 595 23.25 10.16 11.59
C THR A 595 24.71 9.87 11.31
N GLY A 596 25.57 10.88 11.41
CA GLY A 596 26.98 10.79 11.07
C GLY A 596 27.84 10.10 12.14
N LEU A 597 29.13 9.90 11.83
CA LEU A 597 30.11 9.28 12.75
C LEU A 597 30.27 10.01 14.09
N ASP A 598 29.98 11.31 14.15
CA ASP A 598 29.99 12.14 15.35
C ASP A 598 28.63 12.17 16.09
N GLY A 599 27.64 11.39 15.62
CA GLY A 599 26.29 11.34 16.19
C GLY A 599 25.37 12.50 15.79
N THR A 600 25.87 13.48 15.02
CA THR A 600 25.03 14.60 14.52
C THR A 600 24.16 14.17 13.33
N LYS A 601 23.08 14.91 13.08
CA LYS A 601 22.28 14.75 11.85
C LYS A 601 22.96 15.49 10.70
N LYS A 602 23.06 14.86 9.53
CA LYS A 602 23.75 15.38 8.35
C LYS A 602 22.94 15.13 7.09
N ASP A 603 22.98 16.11 6.19
CA ASP A 603 22.37 16.02 4.87
C ASP A 603 23.16 15.05 3.98
N TYR A 604 22.46 14.22 3.22
CA TYR A 604 23.06 13.39 2.18
C TYR A 604 23.68 14.27 1.10
N VAL A 605 24.86 13.87 0.62
CA VAL A 605 25.56 14.55 -0.48
C VAL A 605 25.14 13.89 -1.79
N PHE A 606 24.56 14.68 -2.69
CA PHE A 606 24.38 14.27 -4.08
C PHE A 606 25.74 13.98 -4.71
N SER A 607 26.00 12.74 -5.11
CA SER A 607 27.21 12.41 -5.86
C SER A 607 27.06 12.88 -7.29
N GLY A 608 27.50 14.10 -7.54
CA GLY A 608 27.76 14.64 -8.87
C GLY A 608 29.13 15.31 -8.86
N TYR A 609 30.08 14.74 -9.60
CA TYR A 609 31.04 15.59 -10.28
C TYR A 609 30.22 16.37 -11.32
N ASN A 610 30.21 17.71 -11.29
CA ASN A 610 29.42 18.47 -12.27
C ASN A 610 29.91 18.24 -13.71
N TYR A 611 31.17 17.86 -13.90
CA TYR A 611 31.70 17.22 -15.11
C TYR A 611 32.76 16.16 -14.76
N ILE A 612 32.77 15.04 -15.47
CA ILE A 612 33.88 14.08 -15.44
C ILE A 612 35.10 14.73 -16.08
N PHE A 613 36.15 14.98 -15.30
CA PHE A 613 37.43 15.41 -15.84
C PHE A 613 38.41 14.23 -15.94
N PRO A 614 39.10 14.05 -17.08
CA PRO A 614 40.09 13.00 -17.23
C PRO A 614 41.29 13.28 -16.34
N PHE A 615 41.49 12.44 -15.33
CA PHE A 615 42.67 12.49 -14.49
C PHE A 615 43.93 12.16 -15.32
N LYS A 616 44.99 12.96 -15.19
CA LYS A 616 46.19 12.85 -16.03
C LYS A 616 47.11 11.74 -15.50
N ASN A 617 47.37 10.72 -16.33
CA ASN A 617 48.27 9.61 -15.99
C ASN A 617 49.65 10.12 -15.50
N PRO A 618 50.19 9.60 -14.39
CA PRO A 618 51.55 9.88 -13.96
C PRO A 618 52.59 9.32 -14.94
N SER A 619 53.76 9.96 -15.00
CA SER A 619 54.88 9.51 -15.85
C SER A 619 55.61 8.32 -15.23
N ALA A 620 56.00 7.34 -16.06
CA ALA A 620 56.65 6.09 -15.63
C ALA A 620 58.07 6.26 -15.02
N SER A 621 58.54 7.50 -14.85
CA SER A 621 59.77 7.87 -14.15
C SER A 621 59.65 7.80 -12.62
N ASP A 622 58.44 7.98 -12.09
CA ASP A 622 58.23 8.31 -10.68
C ASP A 622 57.82 7.05 -9.90
N ALA A 623 58.80 6.20 -9.58
CA ALA A 623 58.68 4.81 -9.12
C ALA A 623 57.86 4.53 -7.82
N TYR A 624 57.18 5.52 -7.26
CA TYR A 624 56.32 5.42 -6.08
C TYR A 624 54.95 6.10 -6.24
N ASP A 625 54.76 7.00 -7.23
CA ASP A 625 53.58 7.86 -7.29
C ASP A 625 52.44 7.22 -8.10
N ASN A 626 51.78 6.25 -7.48
CA ASN A 626 50.65 5.49 -8.07
C ASN A 626 49.34 6.30 -8.16
N ALA A 627 49.31 7.53 -7.67
CA ALA A 627 48.14 8.39 -7.60
C ALA A 627 48.00 9.30 -8.83
N TYR A 628 46.78 9.73 -9.12
CA TYR A 628 46.56 10.72 -10.16
C TYR A 628 46.87 12.12 -9.63
N ARG A 629 48.00 12.70 -10.06
CA ARG A 629 48.30 14.11 -9.83
C ARG A 629 47.30 14.98 -10.59
N PHE A 630 46.42 15.65 -9.85
CA PHE A 630 45.59 16.72 -10.38
C PHE A 630 46.47 17.96 -10.62
N PHE A 631 45.97 18.91 -11.40
CA PHE A 631 46.69 20.17 -11.62
C PHE A 631 46.77 20.98 -10.32
N LYS A 632 47.71 21.93 -10.28
CA LYS A 632 47.84 22.87 -9.15
C LYS A 632 46.54 23.64 -8.98
N VAL A 633 46.15 23.93 -7.73
CA VAL A 633 45.06 24.88 -7.47
C VAL A 633 45.64 26.17 -6.92
N LEU A 634 45.10 27.30 -7.39
CA LEU A 634 45.56 28.67 -7.15
C LEU A 634 44.44 29.46 -6.45
N PHE A 635 44.75 30.24 -5.41
CA PHE A 635 43.74 31.03 -4.68
C PHE A 635 43.42 32.33 -5.42
N ILE A 636 42.15 32.74 -5.41
CA ILE A 636 41.80 34.13 -5.73
C ILE A 636 42.25 35.02 -4.55
N LYS A 637 42.92 36.15 -4.82
CA LYS A 637 43.44 37.03 -3.75
C LYS A 637 42.36 37.85 -3.03
N SER A 638 41.32 38.25 -3.76
CA SER A 638 40.15 38.98 -3.26
C SER A 638 39.28 38.07 -2.38
N ASP A 639 38.86 36.92 -2.89
CA ASP A 639 38.08 35.89 -2.20
C ASP A 639 38.88 34.61 -1.93
N LYS A 640 39.46 34.52 -0.74
CA LYS A 640 40.20 33.35 -0.26
C LYS A 640 39.32 32.13 0.09
N SER A 641 37.99 32.21 -0.10
CA SER A 641 37.10 31.06 -0.01
C SER A 641 37.02 30.26 -1.32
N LEU A 642 37.58 30.79 -2.41
CA LEU A 642 37.59 30.17 -3.74
C LEU A 642 38.99 30.16 -4.38
N GLY A 643 39.21 29.19 -5.26
CA GLY A 643 40.42 29.06 -6.07
C GLY A 643 40.17 28.29 -7.35
N ALA A 644 41.03 28.48 -8.36
CA ALA A 644 40.90 27.90 -9.69
C ALA A 644 41.97 26.83 -9.97
N ILE A 645 41.66 25.90 -10.86
CA ILE A 645 42.61 24.86 -11.29
C ILE A 645 43.52 25.42 -12.39
N ASP A 646 44.84 25.35 -12.20
CA ASP A 646 45.86 25.77 -13.18
C ASP A 646 45.77 24.94 -14.48
N ARG A 647 45.22 25.54 -15.54
CA ARG A 647 45.13 24.96 -16.89
C ARG A 647 45.43 26.00 -17.96
N LYS A 648 45.79 25.48 -19.13
CA LYS A 648 46.21 26.26 -20.31
C LYS A 648 45.07 27.09 -20.93
N ASP A 649 43.83 26.62 -20.76
CA ASP A 649 42.64 27.12 -21.45
C ASP A 649 41.61 27.65 -20.42
N ASN A 650 42.10 28.28 -19.34
CA ASN A 650 41.28 28.91 -18.29
C ASN A 650 40.91 30.35 -18.68
N ASP A 651 39.80 30.53 -19.38
CA ASP A 651 39.34 31.85 -19.84
C ASP A 651 38.96 32.82 -18.69
N TYR A 652 38.85 32.32 -17.45
CA TYR A 652 38.50 33.09 -16.24
C TYR A 652 39.71 33.70 -15.49
N TYR A 653 40.88 33.80 -16.12
CA TYR A 653 42.03 34.52 -15.55
C TYR A 653 41.86 36.05 -15.60
N ASP A 654 41.09 36.62 -14.66
CA ASP A 654 41.16 38.08 -14.42
C ASP A 654 42.51 38.44 -13.77
N ALA A 655 43.35 39.12 -14.55
CA ALA A 655 44.68 39.55 -14.14
C ALA A 655 44.67 40.74 -13.15
N SER A 656 43.52 41.40 -12.93
CA SER A 656 43.40 42.60 -12.09
C SER A 656 43.26 42.30 -10.60
N GLU A 657 42.49 41.28 -10.22
CA GLU A 657 42.42 40.81 -8.83
C GLU A 657 43.63 39.93 -8.48
N GLY A 658 44.02 39.07 -9.42
CA GLY A 658 45.20 38.23 -9.36
C GLY A 658 45.07 37.03 -8.40
N PHE A 659 45.88 36.01 -8.68
CA PHE A 659 45.91 34.76 -7.91
C PHE A 659 47.13 34.69 -6.99
N ASP A 660 47.03 33.97 -5.88
CA ASP A 660 48.22 33.43 -5.21
C ASP A 660 48.76 32.27 -6.05
N THR A 661 50.00 32.39 -6.50
CA THR A 661 50.66 31.42 -7.39
C THR A 661 51.35 30.28 -6.64
N THR A 662 51.24 30.26 -5.31
CA THR A 662 51.70 29.15 -4.46
C THR A 662 51.01 27.85 -4.89
N PRO A 663 51.76 26.85 -5.38
CA PRO A 663 51.15 25.73 -6.10
C PRO A 663 50.77 24.57 -5.18
N HIS A 664 49.49 24.44 -4.83
CA HIS A 664 48.99 23.29 -4.06
C HIS A 664 48.73 22.10 -5.00
N THR A 665 49.58 21.07 -4.92
CA THR A 665 49.41 19.80 -5.64
C THR A 665 48.43 18.89 -4.92
N ILE A 666 47.44 18.38 -5.64
CA ILE A 666 46.37 17.52 -5.12
C ILE A 666 46.35 16.20 -5.89
N TYR A 667 46.07 15.11 -5.19
CA TYR A 667 46.03 13.75 -5.74
C TYR A 667 44.60 13.21 -5.80
N ALA A 668 44.28 12.31 -6.73
CA ALA A 668 42.97 11.66 -6.83
C ALA A 668 43.06 10.13 -6.72
N LEU A 669 42.01 9.52 -6.16
CA LEU A 669 41.99 8.11 -5.73
C LEU A 669 41.34 7.12 -6.70
N GLU A 670 40.87 7.57 -7.85
CA GLU A 670 40.23 6.70 -8.85
C GLU A 670 41.21 6.33 -9.97
N LYS A 671 41.39 5.04 -10.24
CA LYS A 671 42.11 4.54 -11.42
C LYS A 671 41.21 3.66 -12.28
N LYS A 672 40.22 4.28 -12.92
CA LYS A 672 39.53 3.73 -14.08
C LYS A 672 39.48 4.76 -15.20
N TYR A 673 39.82 4.31 -16.39
CA TYR A 673 39.71 5.05 -17.64
C TYR A 673 39.24 4.06 -18.70
N ASP A 674 38.06 3.50 -18.45
CA ASP A 674 37.34 2.65 -19.39
C ASP A 674 36.02 3.36 -19.69
N THR A 675 35.89 3.85 -20.92
CA THR A 675 34.66 4.50 -21.40
C THR A 675 33.47 3.53 -21.55
N THR A 676 33.67 2.25 -21.22
CA THR A 676 32.63 1.21 -21.17
C THR A 676 32.50 0.56 -19.79
N GLY A 677 33.21 1.03 -18.76
CA GLY A 677 33.20 0.44 -17.41
C GLY A 677 33.48 1.43 -16.28
N ASP A 678 32.46 1.66 -15.45
CA ASP A 678 32.45 2.54 -14.27
C ASP A 678 32.54 4.05 -14.58
N MET A 679 31.82 4.51 -15.62
CA MET A 679 30.93 5.64 -15.32
C MET A 679 29.85 5.13 -14.36
N LEU A 680 29.44 5.93 -13.38
CA LEU A 680 28.38 5.55 -12.42
C LEU A 680 26.98 5.69 -13.05
N ASP A 681 26.72 4.92 -14.12
CA ASP A 681 25.53 4.92 -14.98
C ASP A 681 24.99 6.32 -15.40
N ASN A 682 25.06 6.61 -16.70
CA ASN A 682 24.13 7.49 -17.42
C ASN A 682 23.75 8.84 -16.74
N ASP A 683 24.74 9.67 -16.40
CA ASP A 683 24.58 11.03 -15.86
C ASP A 683 23.73 11.14 -14.56
N TYR A 684 23.57 10.04 -13.82
CA TYR A 684 22.73 10.00 -12.62
C TYR A 684 23.41 10.51 -11.34
N ARG A 685 22.63 11.21 -10.50
CA ARG A 685 23.04 11.67 -9.17
C ARG A 685 22.50 10.71 -8.09
N TYR A 686 23.34 10.38 -7.11
CA TYR A 686 23.02 9.44 -6.02
C TYR A 686 23.09 10.15 -4.66
N LEU A 687 22.12 9.96 -3.78
CA LEU A 687 22.10 10.56 -2.43
C LEU A 687 23.03 9.79 -1.47
N LYS A 688 24.34 10.05 -1.50
CA LYS A 688 25.31 9.30 -0.68
C LYS A 688 25.47 9.91 0.72
N LYS A 689 25.69 9.07 1.73
CA LYS A 689 26.29 9.53 3.00
C LYS A 689 27.68 10.09 2.70
N GLN A 690 28.20 11.03 3.49
CA GLN A 690 29.55 11.54 3.28
C GLN A 690 30.57 10.40 3.32
N ALA A 691 31.55 10.46 2.42
CA ALA A 691 32.52 9.39 2.25
C ALA A 691 33.39 9.27 3.50
N THR A 692 33.41 8.08 4.10
CA THR A 692 34.24 7.81 5.27
C THR A 692 35.68 7.54 4.83
N LEU A 693 36.61 8.36 5.32
CA LEU A 693 38.02 8.07 5.35
C LEU A 693 38.37 7.33 6.65
N SER A 694 39.06 6.20 6.54
CA SER A 694 39.62 5.43 7.65
C SER A 694 41.10 5.14 7.42
N TYR A 695 41.84 4.88 8.50
CA TYR A 695 43.22 4.41 8.45
C TYR A 695 43.33 3.03 9.10
N ASP A 696 44.18 2.15 8.56
CA ASP A 696 44.43 0.78 9.04
C ASP A 696 45.95 0.53 9.17
N ALA A 697 46.38 0.00 10.31
CA ALA A 697 47.79 -0.20 10.63
C ALA A 697 48.49 -1.26 9.75
N ASN A 698 47.73 -2.14 9.09
CA ASN A 698 48.15 -3.06 8.02
C ASN A 698 49.55 -3.68 8.23
N PHE A 699 49.75 -4.28 9.40
CA PHE A 699 51.06 -4.81 9.78
C PHE A 699 51.46 -6.03 8.92
N PRO A 700 52.74 -6.20 8.56
CA PRO A 700 53.23 -7.36 7.82
C PRO A 700 52.91 -8.68 8.56
N SER A 701 52.53 -9.69 7.79
CA SER A 701 52.13 -11.00 8.32
C SER A 701 53.25 -11.63 9.17
N GLY A 702 53.03 -11.80 10.47
CA GLY A 702 53.99 -12.41 11.39
C GLY A 702 54.99 -11.45 12.04
N ALA A 703 54.87 -10.14 11.82
CA ALA A 703 55.68 -9.13 12.49
C ALA A 703 55.00 -8.56 13.75
N ASN A 704 55.79 -8.17 14.75
CA ASN A 704 55.32 -7.48 15.94
C ASN A 704 55.06 -6.00 15.62
N GLY A 705 53.78 -5.59 15.62
CA GLY A 705 53.35 -4.20 15.43
C GLY A 705 52.94 -3.51 16.73
N SER A 706 53.05 -2.19 16.78
CA SER A 706 52.64 -1.34 17.90
C SER A 706 52.27 0.08 17.45
N GLY A 707 51.56 0.83 18.31
CA GLY A 707 51.09 2.19 18.03
C GLY A 707 49.71 2.26 17.38
N ASP A 708 49.14 3.47 17.31
CA ASP A 708 47.79 3.74 16.82
C ASP A 708 47.81 4.39 15.41
N VAL A 709 46.72 4.24 14.66
CA VAL A 709 46.53 4.92 13.36
C VAL A 709 46.39 6.45 13.53
N PRO A 710 46.83 7.27 12.55
CA PRO A 710 47.00 8.71 12.76
C PRO A 710 45.69 9.49 13.01
N GLN A 711 44.57 8.99 12.51
CA GLN A 711 43.23 9.56 12.70
C GLN A 711 42.19 8.48 12.92
N THR A 712 41.18 8.81 13.72
CA THR A 712 39.90 8.09 13.78
C THR A 712 39.16 8.21 12.44
N PRO A 713 38.25 7.27 12.10
CA PRO A 713 37.37 7.39 10.94
C PRO A 713 36.66 8.75 10.89
N LYS A 714 36.64 9.37 9.71
CA LYS A 714 36.10 10.72 9.50
C LYS A 714 35.28 10.79 8.22
N GLU A 715 34.14 11.46 8.30
CA GLU A 715 33.34 11.82 7.12
C GLU A 715 33.96 13.02 6.38
N ILE A 716 34.09 12.87 5.06
CA ILE A 716 34.65 13.84 4.12
C ILE A 716 33.62 14.01 2.99
N LYS A 717 33.44 15.24 2.48
CA LYS A 717 32.61 15.45 1.28
C LYS A 717 33.36 14.87 0.08
N ALA A 718 32.67 14.27 -0.88
CA ALA A 718 33.32 13.89 -2.14
C ALA A 718 33.88 15.14 -2.82
N PHE A 719 35.00 15.02 -3.55
CA PHE A 719 35.61 16.16 -4.22
C PHE A 719 34.62 16.80 -5.21
N ASN A 720 34.25 18.04 -4.95
CA ASN A 720 33.38 18.84 -5.80
C ASN A 720 34.20 19.86 -6.57
N TYR A 721 34.01 19.90 -7.88
CA TYR A 721 34.59 20.89 -8.77
C TYR A 721 33.56 21.32 -9.81
N SER A 722 33.40 22.63 -10.00
CA SER A 722 32.46 23.19 -10.95
C SER A 722 33.16 23.54 -12.26
N TYR A 723 32.71 22.96 -13.37
CA TYR A 723 33.16 23.38 -14.71
C TYR A 723 32.76 24.84 -14.97
N LEU A 724 31.48 25.15 -14.75
CA LEU A 724 30.86 26.41 -15.16
C LEU A 724 31.41 27.61 -14.38
N GLU A 725 31.77 27.39 -13.11
CA GLU A 725 32.33 28.42 -12.23
C GLU A 725 33.86 28.35 -12.13
N ASN A 726 34.50 27.31 -12.66
CA ASN A 726 35.96 27.07 -12.65
C ASN A 726 36.58 27.03 -11.22
N THR A 727 35.81 26.63 -10.21
CA THR A 727 36.14 26.84 -8.78
C THR A 727 36.27 25.58 -7.93
N VAL A 728 37.18 25.66 -6.96
CA VAL A 728 37.36 24.77 -5.78
C VAL A 728 37.21 25.63 -4.52
N SER A 729 36.52 25.12 -3.48
CA SER A 729 36.33 25.83 -2.22
C SER A 729 37.53 25.73 -1.27
N PHE A 730 37.77 26.79 -0.50
CA PHE A 730 38.89 26.96 0.44
C PHE A 730 38.45 27.52 1.79
N LYS A 731 39.25 27.24 2.83
CA LYS A 731 39.00 27.62 4.24
C LYS A 731 40.34 27.74 4.96
N ASN A 732 40.62 28.90 5.55
CA ASN A 732 41.88 29.18 6.27
C ASN A 732 43.15 28.93 5.43
N ASN A 733 43.14 29.29 4.13
CA ASN A 733 44.23 28.99 3.19
C ASN A 733 44.48 27.48 2.94
N GLU A 734 43.50 26.60 3.22
CA GLU A 734 43.55 25.18 2.89
C GLU A 734 42.28 24.71 2.17
N PRO A 735 42.32 23.66 1.30
CA PRO A 735 41.15 23.20 0.56
C PRO A 735 40.00 22.72 1.47
N ALA A 736 38.77 23.17 1.22
CA ALA A 736 37.66 23.03 2.15
C ALA A 736 36.86 21.73 1.99
N GLU A 737 36.91 20.88 3.04
CA GLU A 737 35.98 19.77 3.37
C GLU A 737 35.83 18.62 2.34
N SER A 738 36.29 18.83 1.11
CA SER A 738 36.13 17.98 -0.07
C SER A 738 37.45 17.31 -0.50
N LEU A 739 38.55 17.76 0.10
CA LEU A 739 39.84 17.09 0.12
C LEU A 739 40.16 16.67 1.56
N PHE A 740 41.07 15.70 1.71
CA PHE A 740 41.65 15.35 2.99
C PHE A 740 43.19 15.34 2.92
N GLU A 741 43.81 15.48 4.08
CA GLU A 741 45.26 15.41 4.26
C GLU A 741 45.67 13.98 4.62
N VAL A 742 46.57 13.37 3.83
CA VAL A 742 47.15 12.05 4.09
C VAL A 742 48.13 12.18 5.25
N LYS A 743 47.75 11.75 6.45
CA LYS A 743 48.54 12.01 7.66
C LYS A 743 49.85 11.22 7.69
N SER A 744 50.96 11.88 8.03
CA SER A 744 52.18 11.21 8.49
C SER A 744 51.97 10.39 9.77
N ASN A 745 52.98 9.57 10.09
CA ASN A 745 53.05 8.65 11.23
C ASN A 745 53.19 9.36 12.61
N SER A 746 52.35 10.36 12.83
CA SER A 746 52.29 11.21 14.03
C SER A 746 51.86 10.48 15.31
N LYS A 747 51.27 9.29 15.16
CA LYS A 747 50.83 8.42 16.27
C LYS A 747 51.77 7.25 16.58
N LYS A 748 52.96 7.22 15.93
CA LYS A 748 54.04 6.25 16.19
C LYS A 748 53.66 4.79 15.94
N LEU A 749 52.98 4.50 14.83
CA LEU A 749 52.94 3.15 14.28
C LEU A 749 54.38 2.65 14.09
N ALA A 750 54.70 1.48 14.61
CA ALA A 750 56.02 0.86 14.48
C ALA A 750 55.89 -0.65 14.32
N VAL A 751 56.74 -1.23 13.48
CA VAL A 751 56.86 -2.68 13.27
C VAL A 751 58.33 -3.05 13.39
N GLU A 752 58.62 -4.07 14.19
CA GLU A 752 60.00 -4.53 14.40
C GLU A 752 60.62 -5.05 13.09
N GLY A 753 61.74 -4.45 12.66
CA GLY A 753 62.43 -4.78 11.41
C GLY A 753 61.83 -4.17 10.13
N TYR A 754 60.91 -3.20 10.25
CA TYR A 754 60.30 -2.51 9.10
C TYR A 754 60.21 -0.99 9.29
N GLU A 755 60.42 -0.25 8.20
CA GLU A 755 60.23 1.20 8.08
C GLU A 755 58.83 1.50 7.52
N PHE A 756 58.10 2.45 8.12
CA PHE A 756 56.86 2.97 7.55
C PHE A 756 57.18 3.86 6.35
N ILE A 757 56.65 3.53 5.17
CA ILE A 757 56.94 4.25 3.91
C ILE A 757 55.75 5.04 3.33
N GLY A 758 54.56 4.95 3.91
CA GLY A 758 53.37 5.68 3.43
C GLY A 758 52.09 4.87 3.58
N TRP A 759 51.07 5.27 2.82
CA TRP A 759 49.74 4.63 2.83
C TRP A 759 49.41 4.02 1.46
N ASN A 760 48.43 3.11 1.41
CA ASN A 760 47.89 2.57 0.16
C ASN A 760 46.36 2.39 0.27
N THR A 761 45.62 2.53 -0.83
CA THR A 761 44.15 2.29 -0.84
C THR A 761 43.76 0.81 -0.79
N LYS A 762 44.71 -0.13 -0.76
CA LYS A 762 44.49 -1.56 -0.51
C LYS A 762 45.54 -2.14 0.45
N ALA A 763 45.13 -3.13 1.25
CA ALA A 763 45.98 -3.85 2.19
C ALA A 763 47.18 -4.55 1.53
N ASP A 764 46.98 -5.09 0.32
CA ASP A 764 47.98 -5.83 -0.47
C ASP A 764 49.03 -4.95 -1.17
N GLY A 765 48.93 -3.62 -1.04
CA GLY A 765 49.79 -2.67 -1.74
C GLY A 765 49.49 -2.50 -3.24
N SER A 766 48.53 -3.26 -3.83
CA SER A 766 48.18 -3.17 -5.25
C SER A 766 47.23 -2.00 -5.57
N GLY A 767 46.94 -1.15 -4.60
CA GLY A 767 46.16 0.07 -4.76
C GLY A 767 47.04 1.30 -5.04
N ILE A 768 46.43 2.46 -4.84
CA ILE A 768 47.12 3.74 -4.97
C ILE A 768 47.92 3.99 -3.71
N TRP A 769 49.25 4.01 -3.84
CA TRP A 769 50.16 4.51 -2.81
C TRP A 769 49.98 6.03 -2.65
N LEU A 770 49.98 6.49 -1.40
CA LEU A 770 49.79 7.89 -1.05
C LEU A 770 50.93 8.35 -0.12
N LYS A 771 51.57 9.44 -0.52
CA LYS A 771 52.64 10.06 0.25
C LYS A 771 52.05 10.75 1.49
N PRO A 772 52.67 10.57 2.68
CA PRO A 772 52.43 11.41 3.84
C PRO A 772 52.49 12.92 3.55
N ASP A 773 51.67 13.66 4.29
CA ASP A 773 51.56 15.12 4.30
C ASP A 773 51.24 15.71 2.91
N THR A 774 50.31 15.06 2.19
CA THR A 774 49.77 15.52 0.89
C THR A 774 48.25 15.57 0.89
N TYR A 775 47.65 16.40 0.01
CA TYR A 775 46.20 16.54 -0.11
C TYR A 775 45.60 15.65 -1.20
N VAL A 776 44.45 15.05 -0.89
CA VAL A 776 43.78 14.04 -1.71
C VAL A 776 42.30 14.38 -1.90
N ALA A 777 41.83 14.31 -3.15
CA ALA A 777 40.43 14.34 -3.55
C ALA A 777 39.72 13.05 -3.15
N MET A 778 38.70 13.17 -2.29
CA MET A 778 37.92 12.03 -1.82
C MET A 778 36.96 11.56 -2.94
N PRO A 779 36.95 10.26 -3.30
CA PRO A 779 36.00 9.73 -4.27
C PRO A 779 34.59 9.63 -3.65
N ALA A 780 33.59 9.33 -4.46
CA ALA A 780 32.20 9.19 -4.02
C ALA A 780 31.92 7.81 -3.33
N TYR A 781 32.88 7.30 -2.56
CA TYR A 781 32.80 6.05 -1.80
C TYR A 781 33.78 6.05 -0.61
N ASN A 782 33.57 5.17 0.37
CA ASN A 782 34.43 5.06 1.55
C ASN A 782 35.83 4.54 1.18
N VAL A 783 36.87 5.07 1.83
CA VAL A 783 38.28 4.71 1.57
C VAL A 783 38.95 4.36 2.89
N THR A 784 39.56 3.17 2.94
CA THR A 784 40.50 2.79 4.00
C THR A 784 41.92 2.94 3.46
N LEU A 785 42.77 3.65 4.20
CA LEU A 785 44.19 3.80 3.93
C LEU A 785 44.99 2.84 4.80
N TYR A 786 45.62 1.87 4.15
CA TYR A 786 46.41 0.81 4.75
C TYR A 786 47.88 1.23 4.81
N ALA A 787 48.53 1.10 5.97
CA ALA A 787 49.94 1.42 6.09
C ALA A 787 50.80 0.54 5.16
N GLN A 788 51.92 1.09 4.70
CA GLN A 788 52.90 0.38 3.88
C GLN A 788 54.26 0.36 4.57
N TRP A 789 54.88 -0.81 4.51
CA TRP A 789 56.05 -1.16 5.32
C TRP A 789 57.15 -1.72 4.43
N LYS A 790 58.38 -1.23 4.61
CA LYS A 790 59.58 -1.70 3.90
C LYS A 790 60.50 -2.36 4.90
N GLN A 791 60.91 -3.61 4.63
CA GLN A 791 61.81 -4.33 5.53
C GLN A 791 63.16 -3.61 5.63
N THR A 792 63.63 -3.32 6.85
CA THR A 792 64.94 -2.73 7.07
C THR A 792 66.01 -3.82 7.01
N THR A 793 66.82 -3.83 5.96
CA THR A 793 67.99 -4.72 5.89
C THR A 793 69.01 -4.31 6.96
N PRO A 794 69.44 -5.20 7.86
CA PRO A 794 70.51 -4.90 8.81
C PRO A 794 71.80 -4.56 8.05
N PRO A 795 72.65 -3.66 8.56
CA PRO A 795 73.84 -3.19 7.84
C PRO A 795 74.83 -4.33 7.62
N THR A 796 75.21 -4.56 6.36
CA THR A 796 76.22 -5.54 5.98
C THR A 796 77.58 -5.18 6.59
N PRO A 797 78.29 -6.10 7.26
CA PRO A 797 79.65 -5.84 7.74
C PRO A 797 80.59 -5.46 6.59
N PRO A 798 81.57 -4.55 6.81
CA PRO A 798 82.44 -4.06 5.75
C PRO A 798 83.38 -5.16 5.22
N THR A 799 83.42 -5.30 3.89
CA THR A 799 84.26 -6.27 3.19
C THR A 799 85.75 -5.91 3.31
N PRO A 800 86.66 -6.88 3.57
CA PRO A 800 88.10 -6.65 3.54
C PRO A 800 88.60 -6.18 2.15
N PRO A 801 89.70 -5.42 2.08
CA PRO A 801 90.22 -4.88 0.81
C PRO A 801 90.82 -5.97 -0.10
N THR A 802 90.47 -5.91 -1.38
CA THR A 802 90.92 -6.86 -2.41
C THR A 802 92.35 -6.57 -2.89
N PRO A 803 93.21 -7.59 -3.11
CA PRO A 803 94.50 -7.44 -3.80
C PRO A 803 94.36 -6.91 -5.25
N PRO A 804 95.40 -6.29 -5.83
CA PRO A 804 95.34 -5.66 -7.15
C PRO A 804 95.18 -6.65 -8.31
N THR A 805 94.40 -6.25 -9.32
CA THR A 805 93.96 -7.09 -10.45
C THR A 805 95.00 -7.27 -11.55
N PRO A 806 95.25 -8.49 -12.06
CA PRO A 806 95.97 -8.71 -13.31
C PRO A 806 95.20 -8.18 -14.55
N PRO A 807 95.86 -7.85 -15.67
CA PRO A 807 95.19 -7.40 -16.90
C PRO A 807 94.29 -8.49 -17.52
N ALA A 808 93.16 -8.07 -18.09
CA ALA A 808 92.20 -8.97 -18.74
C ALA A 808 92.65 -9.37 -20.17
N PRO A 809 92.45 -10.64 -20.60
CA PRO A 809 92.61 -11.03 -22.00
C PRO A 809 91.55 -10.39 -22.93
N PRO A 810 91.86 -10.18 -24.22
CA PRO A 810 90.90 -9.63 -25.17
C PRO A 810 89.77 -10.61 -25.52
N THR A 811 88.57 -10.08 -25.73
CA THR A 811 87.34 -10.83 -26.02
C THR A 811 87.32 -11.37 -27.47
N PRO A 812 86.98 -12.65 -27.71
CA PRO A 812 86.67 -13.16 -29.04
C PRO A 812 85.39 -12.52 -29.62
N PRO A 813 85.28 -12.35 -30.95
CA PRO A 813 84.09 -11.78 -31.59
C PRO A 813 82.90 -12.74 -31.60
N THR A 814 81.69 -12.19 -31.49
CA THR A 814 80.42 -12.93 -31.44
C THR A 814 80.04 -13.54 -32.79
N PRO A 815 79.68 -14.83 -32.87
CA PRO A 815 79.08 -15.40 -34.08
C PRO A 815 77.67 -14.82 -34.36
N PRO A 816 77.29 -14.60 -35.63
CA PRO A 816 75.94 -14.19 -35.99
C PRO A 816 74.95 -15.37 -35.96
N THR A 817 73.73 -15.13 -35.46
CA THR A 817 72.65 -16.13 -35.39
C THR A 817 71.54 -15.76 -36.40
N PRO A 818 70.88 -16.72 -37.09
CA PRO A 818 70.12 -16.43 -38.32
C PRO A 818 68.75 -15.74 -38.11
N PRO A 819 68.17 -15.12 -39.16
CA PRO A 819 66.84 -14.52 -39.11
C PRO A 819 65.71 -15.56 -39.06
N THR A 820 64.61 -15.23 -38.37
CA THR A 820 63.41 -16.07 -38.25
C THR A 820 62.28 -15.55 -39.17
N PRO A 821 61.46 -16.43 -39.81
CA PRO A 821 60.50 -16.02 -40.85
C PRO A 821 59.22 -15.29 -40.33
N PRO A 822 58.38 -14.71 -41.23
CA PRO A 822 57.28 -13.80 -40.87
C PRO A 822 56.01 -14.50 -40.35
N ALA A 823 55.17 -13.72 -39.65
CA ALA A 823 53.94 -14.18 -38.99
C ALA A 823 52.70 -14.22 -39.93
N PRO A 824 51.76 -15.18 -39.73
CA PRO A 824 50.45 -15.21 -40.42
C PRO A 824 49.47 -14.12 -39.94
N PRO A 825 48.47 -13.74 -40.76
CA PRO A 825 47.53 -12.63 -40.49
C PRO A 825 46.30 -12.99 -39.64
N ALA A 826 45.54 -11.97 -39.22
CA ALA A 826 44.44 -12.04 -38.24
C ALA A 826 43.01 -12.16 -38.85
N PRO A 827 42.00 -12.62 -38.08
CA PRO A 827 40.59 -12.70 -38.50
C PRO A 827 39.61 -11.70 -37.84
N LEU A 828 38.54 -11.32 -38.55
CA LEU A 828 37.32 -10.58 -38.12
C LEU A 828 36.26 -10.72 -39.26
N PRO A 829 34.93 -10.48 -39.10
CA PRO A 829 34.07 -10.29 -37.92
C PRO A 829 32.83 -11.26 -37.87
N THR A 830 31.77 -10.91 -37.12
CA THR A 830 30.47 -11.62 -36.83
C THR A 830 29.37 -11.41 -37.93
N PRO A 831 28.08 -11.92 -37.90
CA PRO A 831 27.25 -12.46 -36.78
C PRO A 831 26.16 -13.58 -37.06
N ARG A 832 25.41 -13.94 -35.97
CA ARG A 832 23.99 -14.41 -35.82
C ARG A 832 23.44 -15.76 -36.38
N GLU A 833 22.66 -16.44 -35.50
CA GLU A 833 21.51 -17.38 -35.70
C GLU A 833 21.77 -18.74 -36.42
N LEU A 834 21.07 -19.87 -36.15
CA LEU A 834 19.86 -20.20 -35.34
C LEU A 834 19.95 -21.65 -34.73
N THR A 835 18.87 -22.13 -34.08
CA THR A 835 18.66 -23.41 -33.33
C THR A 835 18.50 -24.70 -34.16
N PRO A 836 18.23 -25.93 -33.62
CA PRO A 836 18.72 -26.67 -32.43
C PRO A 836 19.04 -28.19 -32.72
N LEU A 837 19.45 -29.02 -31.73
CA LEU A 837 18.90 -30.38 -31.40
C LEU A 837 19.73 -31.22 -30.38
N THR A 838 19.08 -32.25 -29.83
CA THR A 838 19.51 -33.27 -28.82
C THR A 838 19.65 -34.69 -29.44
N PRO A 839 20.00 -35.80 -28.74
CA PRO A 839 20.79 -36.06 -27.50
C PRO A 839 21.79 -37.26 -27.67
N ALA A 840 22.05 -38.04 -26.58
CA ALA A 840 22.70 -39.39 -26.45
C ALA A 840 24.16 -39.40 -25.92
N ILE A 841 24.48 -39.95 -24.73
CA ILE A 841 24.71 -41.38 -24.35
C ILE A 841 26.04 -41.91 -24.99
N THR A 842 27.10 -42.30 -24.25
CA THR A 842 27.18 -43.48 -23.35
C THR A 842 28.30 -43.40 -22.27
N LYS A 843 28.24 -44.30 -21.27
CA LYS A 843 29.20 -44.65 -20.17
C LYS A 843 30.19 -45.78 -20.68
N PRO A 844 31.04 -46.52 -19.89
CA PRO A 844 31.49 -46.42 -18.47
C PRO A 844 32.98 -46.78 -18.11
N GLN A 845 33.35 -46.64 -16.80
CA GLN A 845 34.38 -47.42 -16.03
C GLN A 845 35.89 -47.30 -16.43
N ALA A 846 36.92 -47.68 -15.64
CA ALA A 846 37.20 -47.86 -14.19
C ALA A 846 38.75 -48.08 -14.02
N GLY A 847 39.44 -48.07 -12.87
CA GLY A 847 39.15 -47.84 -11.43
C GLY A 847 40.33 -48.30 -10.52
N THR A 848 40.25 -48.15 -9.18
CA THR A 848 41.16 -48.72 -8.10
C THR A 848 42.64 -48.25 -8.08
N SER A 849 43.45 -48.24 -6.98
CA SER A 849 43.34 -48.26 -5.49
C SER A 849 44.73 -47.84 -4.90
N GLN A 850 45.10 -47.74 -3.60
CA GLN A 850 44.54 -48.01 -2.26
C GLN A 850 44.98 -46.85 -1.28
N SER A 851 45.54 -46.85 -0.05
CA SER A 851 45.89 -47.72 1.12
C SER A 851 46.14 -46.81 2.39
N ALA A 852 46.49 -47.36 3.58
CA ALA A 852 46.89 -46.61 4.82
C ALA A 852 47.82 -47.46 5.75
N PRO A 853 48.48 -46.91 6.81
CA PRO A 853 48.10 -47.27 8.20
C PRO A 853 48.43 -46.29 9.40
N GLU A 854 47.69 -46.48 10.51
CA GLU A 854 47.98 -46.41 11.99
C GLU A 854 48.87 -45.31 12.68
N GLN A 855 48.41 -44.57 13.74
CA GLN A 855 48.24 -44.81 15.23
C GLN A 855 49.53 -44.59 16.09
N GLN A 856 49.58 -44.26 17.40
CA GLN A 856 48.69 -44.23 18.62
C GLN A 856 49.29 -43.20 19.69
N LYS A 857 48.98 -42.97 21.01
CA LYS A 857 48.08 -43.46 22.11
C LYS A 857 48.03 -42.54 23.40
N LEU A 858 46.91 -41.86 23.72
CA LEU A 858 46.43 -41.38 25.09
C LEU A 858 47.34 -40.45 25.97
N THR A 859 46.93 -39.84 27.12
CA THR A 859 45.75 -39.88 28.06
C THR A 859 45.23 -38.43 28.33
N GLY A 860 43.94 -38.12 28.56
CA GLY A 860 43.16 -38.19 29.84
C GLY A 860 43.24 -36.85 30.63
N ASN A 861 42.33 -36.36 31.51
CA ASN A 861 40.97 -36.66 32.04
C ASN A 861 40.51 -35.39 32.86
N SER A 862 39.28 -35.12 33.34
CA SER A 862 37.87 -35.54 33.11
C SER A 862 36.88 -34.63 33.92
N GLU A 863 35.55 -34.88 33.84
CA GLU A 863 34.44 -34.48 34.76
C GLU A 863 33.66 -33.14 34.68
N ALA A 864 32.36 -33.28 34.98
CA ALA A 864 31.21 -32.37 35.21
C ALA A 864 30.14 -33.22 36.01
N PRO A 865 28.92 -32.78 36.44
CA PRO A 865 28.13 -31.57 36.13
C PRO A 865 27.39 -30.93 37.36
N GLY A 866 26.41 -30.02 37.13
CA GLY A 866 25.49 -29.51 38.17
C GLY A 866 24.41 -28.52 37.65
N HIS A 867 23.26 -28.42 38.33
CA HIS A 867 22.08 -27.61 37.93
C HIS A 867 21.53 -26.72 39.09
N ILE A 868 20.42 -25.99 38.82
CA ILE A 868 19.32 -25.59 39.73
C ILE A 868 19.31 -24.13 40.33
N HIS A 869 18.41 -23.30 39.77
CA HIS A 869 17.55 -22.22 40.34
C HIS A 869 18.02 -20.95 41.09
N SER A 870 17.43 -19.83 40.62
CA SER A 870 16.67 -18.78 41.36
C SER A 870 17.27 -17.92 42.49
N ALA A 871 17.31 -16.60 42.19
CA ALA A 871 16.89 -15.45 43.02
C ALA A 871 17.64 -15.07 44.32
N VAL A 872 17.96 -13.77 44.47
CA VAL A 872 17.55 -12.89 45.59
C VAL A 872 18.02 -11.43 45.35
N ILE A 873 17.09 -10.49 45.57
CA ILE A 873 17.30 -9.05 45.87
C ILE A 873 16.77 -8.88 47.32
N PRO A 874 17.18 -7.90 48.18
CA PRO A 874 17.82 -6.61 47.86
C PRO A 874 18.87 -6.09 48.89
N LYS A 875 19.34 -4.84 48.70
CA LYS A 875 19.10 -3.76 49.69
C LYS A 875 19.45 -2.34 49.19
N THR A 876 18.88 -1.35 49.86
CA THR A 876 18.85 0.09 49.50
C THR A 876 19.38 0.99 50.64
N ARG A 877 19.81 2.20 50.28
CA ARG A 877 19.62 3.50 50.97
C ARG A 877 20.43 4.59 50.22
N ASP A 878 19.93 5.75 49.79
CA ASP A 878 18.94 6.73 50.28
C ASP A 878 19.51 7.82 51.22
N ASN A 879 19.16 9.09 50.89
CA ASN A 879 19.19 10.36 51.66
C ASN A 879 20.22 11.44 51.24
N VAL A 880 19.94 12.76 51.30
CA VAL A 880 18.70 13.59 51.11
C VAL A 880 19.05 15.10 51.25
N GLY A 881 18.29 16.01 50.59
CA GLY A 881 18.32 17.49 50.78
C GLY A 881 18.74 18.26 49.51
N MET A 882 17.94 19.16 48.90
CA MET A 882 17.42 20.48 49.36
C MET A 882 18.55 21.50 49.62
N PHE A 883 18.57 22.73 49.07
CA PHE A 883 17.54 23.57 48.39
C PHE A 883 18.22 24.53 47.34
N MET A 884 17.63 25.49 46.62
CA MET A 884 16.31 26.17 46.65
C MET A 884 15.88 26.74 45.24
N ILE A 885 14.79 27.53 45.24
CA ILE A 885 14.20 28.49 44.27
C ILE A 885 15.21 29.32 43.45
N ALA A 886 14.97 29.71 42.18
CA ALA A 886 13.73 29.93 41.40
C ALA A 886 13.91 29.47 39.91
N ALA A 887 13.11 29.77 38.87
CA ALA A 887 11.68 30.00 38.54
C ALA A 887 11.66 30.47 37.04
N PHE A 888 10.63 30.40 36.17
CA PHE A 888 9.25 29.87 36.10
C PHE A 888 9.06 29.30 34.66
N GLY A 889 7.98 28.62 34.24
CA GLY A 889 6.75 28.20 34.91
C GLY A 889 6.08 27.00 34.19
N PHE A 890 4.96 26.50 34.72
CA PHE A 890 4.36 25.19 34.40
C PHE A 890 3.41 25.24 33.19
N MET A 891 3.32 24.25 32.28
CA MET A 891 3.04 22.79 32.38
C MET A 891 1.54 22.47 32.61
N ALA A 892 0.92 21.62 31.77
CA ALA A 892 -0.52 21.34 31.80
C ALA A 892 -0.95 19.89 31.40
N THR A 893 -0.22 18.85 31.80
CA THR A 893 -0.64 17.43 31.59
C THR A 893 -1.22 16.81 32.86
N GLY A 894 -2.03 17.58 33.61
CA GLY A 894 -2.55 17.19 34.94
C GLY A 894 -4.08 17.27 35.11
N LEU A 895 -4.84 17.59 34.06
CA LEU A 895 -6.25 17.99 34.19
C LEU A 895 -7.30 16.93 33.78
N TYR A 896 -6.88 15.75 33.30
CA TYR A 896 -7.81 14.74 32.77
C TYR A 896 -8.48 13.89 33.87
N ILE A 897 -7.75 13.51 34.92
CA ILE A 897 -8.24 12.54 35.92
C ILE A 897 -9.16 13.20 36.97
N LEU A 898 -8.96 14.47 37.31
CA LEU A 898 -9.83 15.20 38.25
C LEU A 898 -11.22 15.55 37.67
N ARG A 899 -11.40 15.54 36.34
CA ARG A 899 -12.66 15.92 35.69
C ARG A 899 -13.79 14.88 35.85
N LYS A 900 -13.51 13.67 36.37
CA LYS A 900 -14.49 12.57 36.50
C LYS A 900 -15.10 12.39 37.90
N GLN A 901 -14.68 13.18 38.91
CA GLN A 901 -15.25 13.11 40.27
C GLN A 901 -16.01 14.36 40.74
N TYR A 902 -15.97 15.49 40.02
CA TYR A 902 -16.66 16.71 40.45
C TYR A 902 -18.18 16.70 40.18
N ASN A 903 -18.64 16.09 39.07
CA ASN A 903 -20.06 16.10 38.67
C ASN A 903 -20.94 15.06 39.40
N ARG A 904 -20.66 14.71 40.66
CA ARG A 904 -21.51 13.77 41.42
C ARG A 904 -21.66 14.05 42.93
N VAL A 905 -21.45 15.29 43.36
CA VAL A 905 -21.97 15.80 44.65
C VAL A 905 -22.78 17.07 44.39
N LYS A 906 -23.88 17.20 45.14
CA LYS A 906 -24.91 18.26 45.09
C LYS A 906 -24.32 19.69 45.07
N GLY A 907 -24.98 20.69 44.49
CA GLY A 907 -26.33 20.70 43.91
C GLY A 907 -27.11 21.92 44.39
N LEU A 908 -27.22 22.91 43.50
CA LEU A 908 -28.00 24.16 43.56
C LEU A 908 -28.40 24.51 42.11
#